data_AF-A0A396QGT2-F1
#
_entry.id   AF-A0A396QGT2-F1
#
_cell.length_a   1.000
_cell.length_b   1.000
_cell.length_c   1.000
_cell.angle_alpha   90.00
_cell.angle_beta   90.00
_cell.angle_gamma   90.00
#
_symmetry.space_group_name_H-M   'P 1'
#
loop_
_entity.id
_entity.type
_entity.pdbx_description
1 polymer ?
#
loop_
_entity_poly.entity_id
_entity_poly.type
_entity_poly.pdbx_seq_one_letter_code
_entity_poly.pdbx_strand_id
1 'polypeptide(L)'
;MNTEGTETNQEYGADQIQILEGLEAVRKRPGMYIGSTSSRGLHHLVYEIVDNAVDEALAGHCNNVDVSINPDNSITVIDDGRGIPVGINHKAGIPAVEVVFTILHAGGKFGGGGYKVSGGLHGVGASVVNALSSWLEVTIYHEGKVYRQRYERGKTIYKLKVIGTCDPDKTGTMVTFLPDDTIFEETVFDFDILQTRIRETAFLTKGLRIVLKDLRGEEKIEKVYHYEGGIKEFVEYLNRSKTPLYPDIIYCEGEQNGVLVEVAIQHNDSFTENTYGFVNNINTPEGGTHIVGFRNAITKTFNDYGRKNKILKDSEPNLSGEDIREGLTAIVSVKIEDPQFEGQTKQKLGNSEARGAVDNILSSQLEIFLEQNPSVAKIIIEKSVLSQRAREAARKARDLTRRKSALDGMSLPGKLADCTDKDPKNCEIYIVEGDSAGGSAKSARSRATQAILPLRGKILNVEKARLDRIYGNAEIKAMITAFGTGIHDDFDISKLRYDKIIIMTDADVDGAHIATLMLTFLYRFMPELIKQGHVYLAKPPLFKVEKNKKIWYAYNDDELDKILAEIGRDGSNKIQRYKGLGEMDAEQLWETTMDPARRILLRVMMDEEASSEVDLTFTTLMGDKVEPRREFIEARAKDVKNLDI
;
A
#
# COMPACT_ATOMS: atom_id res chain seq x y z
N MET A 1 5.37 34.71 50.45
CA MET A 1 6.51 35.34 49.74
C MET A 1 7.45 34.22 49.36
N ASN A 2 7.80 33.91 48.12
CA ASN A 2 7.49 34.39 46.79
C ASN A 2 7.64 33.17 45.88
N THR A 3 6.74 32.95 44.93
CA THR A 3 7.01 32.16 43.74
C THR A 3 6.86 33.13 42.58
N GLU A 4 7.99 33.64 42.10
CA GLU A 4 8.06 34.42 40.86
C GLU A 4 7.74 33.48 39.70
N GLY A 5 6.52 33.61 39.18
CA GLY A 5 6.18 33.10 37.85
C GLY A 5 6.86 33.98 36.82
N THR A 6 7.71 33.39 35.99
CA THR A 6 8.28 34.04 34.82
C THR A 6 7.18 34.17 33.76
N GLU A 7 6.42 35.27 33.80
CA GLU A 7 5.53 35.66 32.71
C GLU A 7 6.39 36.06 31.50
N THR A 8 6.49 35.15 30.53
CA THR A 8 7.04 35.48 29.22
C THR A 8 5.97 36.23 28.44
N ASN A 9 6.06 37.56 28.48
CA ASN A 9 5.21 38.46 27.71
C ASN A 9 5.65 38.41 26.23
N GLN A 10 5.24 37.38 25.48
CA GLN A 10 5.42 37.34 24.03
C GLN A 10 4.30 38.14 23.37
N GLU A 11 4.58 39.39 23.01
CA GLU A 11 3.70 40.18 22.13
C GLU A 11 3.59 39.49 20.76
N TYR A 12 2.42 38.90 20.49
CA TYR A 12 2.06 38.38 19.17
C TYR A 12 1.68 39.55 18.25
N GLY A 13 2.69 40.16 17.62
CA GLY A 13 2.56 41.26 16.67
C GLY A 13 2.67 40.82 15.20
N ALA A 14 2.48 41.77 14.28
CA ALA A 14 2.57 41.52 12.83
C ALA A 14 3.92 40.93 12.39
N ASP A 15 5.03 41.31 13.06
CA ASP A 15 6.38 40.84 12.75
C ASP A 15 6.62 39.36 13.11
N GLN A 16 5.72 38.72 13.86
CA GLN A 16 5.77 37.28 14.12
C GLN A 16 5.13 36.45 12.98
N ILE A 17 4.48 37.09 12.01
CA ILE A 17 3.98 36.42 10.81
C ILE A 17 5.15 36.16 9.85
N GLN A 18 5.66 34.93 9.88
CA GLN A 18 6.73 34.52 8.98
C GLN A 18 6.18 34.07 7.62
N ILE A 19 6.55 34.78 6.55
CA ILE A 19 6.30 34.38 5.17
C ILE A 19 7.45 33.48 4.72
N LEU A 20 7.13 32.28 4.21
CA LEU A 20 8.12 31.37 3.64
C LEU A 20 8.08 31.53 2.12
N GLU A 21 9.18 32.02 1.53
CA GLU A 21 9.26 32.27 0.09
C GLU A 21 9.81 31.05 -0.67
N GLY A 22 9.28 30.82 -1.87
CA GLY A 22 9.74 29.77 -2.78
C GLY A 22 9.73 28.37 -2.16
N LEU A 23 10.85 27.66 -2.26
CA LEU A 23 10.99 26.27 -1.82
C LEU A 23 11.28 26.12 -0.31
N GLU A 24 11.45 27.22 0.44
CA GLU A 24 11.64 27.14 1.90
C GLU A 24 10.40 26.58 2.60
N ALA A 25 9.21 26.88 2.08
CA ALA A 25 7.94 26.33 2.58
C ALA A 25 7.91 24.80 2.49
N VAL A 26 8.42 24.23 1.39
CA VAL A 26 8.49 22.79 1.15
C VAL A 26 9.43 22.13 2.17
N ARG A 27 10.63 22.68 2.34
CA ARG A 27 11.63 22.14 3.29
C ARG A 27 11.18 22.22 4.74
N LYS A 28 10.43 23.24 5.12
CA LYS A 28 9.93 23.40 6.50
C LYS A 28 8.73 22.51 6.81
N ARG A 29 7.95 22.11 5.78
CA ARG A 29 6.77 21.24 5.93
C ARG A 29 6.71 20.18 4.82
N PRO A 30 7.69 19.27 4.73
CA PRO A 30 7.80 18.29 3.65
C PRO A 30 6.58 17.35 3.56
N GLY A 31 6.03 16.93 4.70
CA GLY A 31 4.88 16.03 4.75
C GLY A 31 3.62 16.55 4.04
N MET A 32 3.47 17.88 3.87
CA MET A 32 2.35 18.45 3.09
C MET A 32 2.47 18.17 1.59
N TYR A 33 3.68 17.92 1.09
CA TYR A 33 3.98 17.74 -0.34
C TYR A 33 4.24 16.29 -0.70
N ILE A 34 4.91 15.53 0.18
CA ILE A 34 5.31 14.14 -0.06
C ILE A 34 4.70 13.13 0.93
N GLY A 35 3.73 13.56 1.73
CA GLY A 35 3.02 12.73 2.72
C GLY A 35 3.79 12.52 4.03
N SER A 36 5.03 12.02 3.97
CA SER A 36 5.87 11.78 5.15
C SER A 36 7.36 12.04 4.87
N THR A 37 8.19 12.01 5.91
CA THR A 37 9.67 12.04 5.82
C THR A 37 10.30 10.67 6.11
N SER A 38 9.48 9.62 6.12
CA SER A 38 9.90 8.23 6.25
C SER A 38 10.19 7.60 4.87
N SER A 39 10.48 6.30 4.83
CA SER A 39 10.66 5.51 3.61
C SER A 39 9.62 5.83 2.51
N ARG A 40 8.34 5.98 2.87
CA ARG A 40 7.29 6.31 1.89
C ARG A 40 7.57 7.63 1.15
N GLY A 41 7.84 8.69 1.90
CA GLY A 41 8.14 10.00 1.31
C GLY A 41 9.45 10.03 0.53
N LEU A 42 10.44 9.23 0.95
CA LEU A 42 11.71 9.06 0.24
C LEU A 42 11.46 8.50 -1.17
N HIS A 43 10.75 7.38 -1.27
CA HIS A 43 10.42 6.75 -2.55
C HIS A 43 9.52 7.60 -3.43
N HIS A 44 8.61 8.39 -2.82
CA HIS A 44 7.76 9.32 -3.54
C HIS A 44 8.54 10.37 -4.33
N LEU A 45 9.76 10.76 -3.90
CA LEU A 45 10.63 11.62 -4.70
C LEU A 45 11.00 11.00 -6.05
N VAL A 46 11.23 9.69 -6.08
CA VAL A 46 11.56 8.96 -7.31
C VAL A 46 10.34 8.92 -8.23
N TYR A 47 9.17 8.67 -7.66
CA TYR A 47 7.91 8.60 -8.41
C TYR A 47 7.62 9.91 -9.13
N GLU A 48 7.81 11.06 -8.47
CA GLU A 48 7.60 12.38 -9.10
C GLU A 48 8.49 12.63 -10.33
N ILE A 49 9.71 12.09 -10.36
CA ILE A 49 10.60 12.22 -11.53
C ILE A 49 10.24 11.18 -12.60
N VAL A 50 9.97 9.94 -12.21
CA VAL A 50 9.56 8.86 -13.13
C VAL A 50 8.23 9.20 -13.81
N ASP A 51 7.25 9.74 -13.08
CA ASP A 51 5.94 10.11 -13.61
C ASP A 51 6.06 11.20 -14.68
N ASN A 52 7.02 12.13 -14.55
CA ASN A 52 7.28 13.12 -15.62
C ASN A 52 7.83 12.45 -16.89
N ALA A 53 8.68 11.45 -16.76
CA ALA A 53 9.18 10.67 -17.90
C ALA A 53 8.07 9.81 -18.54
N VAL A 54 7.17 9.27 -17.71
CA VAL A 54 6.00 8.49 -18.17
C VAL A 54 4.97 9.39 -18.85
N ASP A 55 4.80 10.63 -18.41
CA ASP A 55 3.94 11.60 -19.08
C ASP A 55 4.44 11.91 -20.52
N GLU A 56 5.75 11.92 -20.77
CA GLU A 56 6.32 11.99 -22.13
C GLU A 56 5.97 10.75 -22.96
N ALA A 57 5.93 9.56 -22.33
CA ALA A 57 5.58 8.31 -22.99
C ALA A 57 4.07 8.28 -23.33
N LEU A 58 3.21 8.73 -22.40
CA LEU A 58 1.78 8.89 -22.63
C LEU A 58 1.49 9.89 -23.76
N ALA A 59 2.34 10.90 -23.93
CA ALA A 59 2.27 11.84 -25.05
C ALA A 59 2.82 11.26 -26.37
N GLY A 60 3.37 10.04 -26.37
CA GLY A 60 3.90 9.35 -27.55
C GLY A 60 5.30 9.78 -27.97
N HIS A 61 6.08 10.38 -27.05
CA HIS A 61 7.41 10.91 -27.35
C HIS A 61 8.56 10.17 -26.64
N CYS A 62 8.27 9.33 -25.66
CA CYS A 62 9.26 8.55 -24.90
C CYS A 62 8.94 7.05 -25.02
N ASN A 63 9.97 6.24 -25.22
CA ASN A 63 9.88 4.78 -25.32
C ASN A 63 10.72 4.07 -24.25
N ASN A 64 11.74 4.75 -23.70
CA ASN A 64 12.68 4.17 -22.76
C ASN A 64 12.86 5.07 -21.53
N VAL A 65 12.74 4.46 -20.36
CA VAL A 65 13.08 5.08 -19.08
C VAL A 65 14.08 4.20 -18.33
N ASP A 66 15.22 4.76 -17.94
CA ASP A 66 16.22 4.09 -17.09
C ASP A 66 16.22 4.74 -15.70
N VAL A 67 15.98 3.93 -14.67
CA VAL A 67 16.04 4.31 -13.25
C VAL A 67 17.20 3.56 -12.59
N SER A 68 18.11 4.27 -11.95
CA SER A 68 19.28 3.68 -11.29
C SER A 68 19.43 4.16 -9.85
N ILE A 69 19.62 3.24 -8.93
CA ILE A 69 20.10 3.50 -7.57
C ILE A 69 21.63 3.44 -7.60
N ASN A 70 22.28 4.56 -7.36
CA ASN A 70 23.74 4.70 -7.45
C ASN A 70 24.43 4.23 -6.16
N PRO A 71 25.76 3.97 -6.17
CA PRO A 71 26.51 3.52 -5.00
C PRO A 71 26.44 4.46 -3.78
N ASP A 72 26.18 5.75 -4.00
CA ASP A 72 26.02 6.78 -2.96
C ASP A 72 24.56 6.96 -2.50
N ASN A 73 23.66 6.05 -2.87
CA ASN A 73 22.20 6.15 -2.72
C ASN A 73 21.54 7.32 -3.47
N SER A 74 22.24 8.01 -4.38
CA SER A 74 21.55 8.94 -5.29
C SER A 74 20.72 8.17 -6.33
N ILE A 75 19.68 8.80 -6.84
CA ILE A 75 18.81 8.25 -7.88
C ILE A 75 19.09 8.98 -9.18
N THR A 76 19.25 8.22 -10.27
CA THR A 76 19.29 8.74 -11.64
C THR A 76 18.08 8.24 -12.41
N VAL A 77 17.32 9.15 -13.03
CA VAL A 77 16.25 8.84 -13.98
C VAL A 77 16.63 9.43 -15.33
N ILE A 78 16.56 8.62 -16.39
CA ILE A 78 16.85 9.01 -17.78
C ILE A 78 15.64 8.66 -18.63
N ASP A 79 15.18 9.60 -19.44
CA ASP A 79 14.15 9.39 -20.47
C ASP A 79 14.68 9.76 -21.86
N ASP A 80 14.09 9.16 -22.90
CA ASP A 80 14.33 9.49 -24.30
C ASP A 80 13.21 10.35 -24.91
N GLY A 81 12.49 11.12 -24.07
CA GLY A 81 11.43 12.03 -24.48
C GLY A 81 11.93 13.28 -25.20
N ARG A 82 11.09 14.33 -25.27
CA ARG A 82 11.43 15.60 -25.95
C ARG A 82 12.53 16.40 -25.24
N GLY A 83 12.74 16.14 -23.95
CA GLY A 83 13.60 16.93 -23.07
C GLY A 83 12.89 18.15 -22.49
N ILE A 84 13.23 18.52 -21.25
CA ILE A 84 12.71 19.74 -20.62
C ILE A 84 13.13 20.97 -21.46
N PRO A 85 12.23 21.93 -21.74
CA PRO A 85 12.58 23.10 -22.53
C PRO A 85 13.75 23.91 -21.94
N VAL A 86 14.73 24.23 -22.78
CA VAL A 86 15.95 24.98 -22.41
C VAL A 86 15.84 26.48 -22.67
N GLY A 87 14.81 26.92 -23.41
CA GLY A 87 14.55 28.32 -23.72
C GLY A 87 14.17 29.16 -22.50
N ILE A 88 14.29 30.48 -22.62
CA ILE A 88 13.89 31.42 -21.57
C ILE A 88 12.36 31.47 -21.47
N ASN A 89 11.84 31.29 -20.26
CA ASN A 89 10.41 31.49 -19.99
C ASN A 89 10.12 33.00 -19.97
N HIS A 90 9.21 33.47 -20.83
CA HIS A 90 8.92 34.91 -20.96
C HIS A 90 8.35 35.57 -19.70
N LYS A 91 7.64 34.82 -18.84
CA LYS A 91 7.06 35.36 -17.59
C LYS A 91 8.09 35.43 -16.47
N ALA A 92 8.92 34.39 -16.34
CA ALA A 92 9.89 34.28 -15.24
C ALA A 92 11.26 34.92 -15.58
N GLY A 93 11.58 35.12 -16.86
CA GLY A 93 12.85 35.70 -17.30
C GLY A 93 14.09 34.79 -17.13
N ILE A 94 13.88 33.53 -16.72
CA ILE A 94 14.93 32.51 -16.51
C ILE A 94 14.65 31.27 -17.39
N PRO A 95 15.63 30.38 -17.61
CA PRO A 95 15.43 29.16 -18.39
C PRO A 95 14.27 28.32 -17.86
N ALA A 96 13.48 27.72 -18.75
CA ALA A 96 12.29 26.96 -18.36
C ALA A 96 12.63 25.74 -17.47
N VAL A 97 13.78 25.08 -17.67
CA VAL A 97 14.29 24.07 -16.73
C VAL A 97 14.47 24.64 -15.32
N GLU A 98 15.01 25.85 -15.19
CA GLU A 98 15.18 26.50 -13.88
C GLU A 98 13.82 26.82 -13.25
N VAL A 99 12.85 27.28 -14.04
CA VAL A 99 11.47 27.48 -13.60
C VAL A 99 10.87 26.20 -13.03
N VAL A 100 10.97 25.08 -13.75
CA VAL A 100 10.39 23.78 -13.36
C VAL A 100 10.95 23.26 -12.03
N PHE A 101 12.24 23.49 -11.76
CA PHE A 101 12.90 23.00 -10.55
C PHE A 101 12.90 23.98 -9.38
N THR A 102 12.58 25.27 -9.57
CA THR A 102 12.67 26.30 -8.51
C THR A 102 11.37 26.99 -8.16
N ILE A 103 10.35 26.93 -9.03
CA ILE A 103 9.07 27.61 -8.85
C ILE A 103 7.96 26.57 -8.68
N LEU A 104 7.23 26.65 -7.57
CA LEU A 104 6.04 25.83 -7.34
C LEU A 104 4.93 26.19 -8.33
N HIS A 105 4.14 25.19 -8.72
CA HIS A 105 3.03 25.34 -9.67
C HIS A 105 3.46 25.85 -11.05
N ALA A 106 4.67 25.50 -11.48
CA ALA A 106 5.21 25.88 -12.77
C ALA A 106 5.47 24.66 -13.65
N GLY A 107 4.76 24.54 -14.76
CA GLY A 107 4.91 23.44 -15.70
C GLY A 107 4.02 23.57 -16.93
N GLY A 108 4.36 22.84 -18.00
CA GLY A 108 3.58 22.81 -19.25
C GLY A 108 2.22 22.11 -19.15
N LYS A 109 1.90 21.56 -17.97
CA LYS A 109 0.72 20.74 -17.68
C LYS A 109 -0.56 21.56 -17.41
N PHE A 110 -0.44 22.88 -17.23
CA PHE A 110 -1.56 23.78 -16.86
C PHE A 110 -2.24 24.53 -18.02
N GLY A 111 -1.81 24.30 -19.26
CA GLY A 111 -2.17 25.17 -20.39
C GLY A 111 -2.71 24.47 -21.63
N GLY A 112 -3.13 23.19 -21.53
CA GLY A 112 -3.71 22.40 -22.63
C GLY A 112 -2.79 22.10 -23.83
N GLY A 113 -1.62 22.74 -23.93
CA GLY A 113 -0.72 22.63 -25.09
C GLY A 113 0.45 21.65 -24.94
N GLY A 114 0.87 21.31 -23.73
CA GLY A 114 2.08 20.49 -23.49
C GLY A 114 1.82 18.98 -23.38
N TYR A 115 0.70 18.60 -22.75
CA TYR A 115 0.26 17.23 -22.53
C TYR A 115 -1.27 17.18 -22.58
N LYS A 116 -1.83 16.24 -23.34
CA LYS A 116 -3.29 16.01 -23.42
C LYS A 116 -3.82 15.20 -22.23
N VAL A 117 -2.98 14.34 -21.66
CA VAL A 117 -3.26 13.50 -20.49
C VAL A 117 -1.97 13.42 -19.67
N SER A 118 -2.03 13.65 -18.37
CA SER A 118 -0.87 13.53 -17.47
C SER A 118 -1.28 13.14 -16.05
N GLY A 119 -0.43 12.40 -15.35
CA GLY A 119 -0.62 12.11 -13.91
C GLY A 119 -0.27 13.32 -13.02
N GLY A 120 0.71 14.12 -13.44
CA GLY A 120 1.20 15.27 -12.67
C GLY A 120 0.35 16.54 -12.81
N LEU A 121 -0.63 16.75 -11.92
CA LEU A 121 -1.60 17.85 -12.08
C LEU A 121 -1.20 19.18 -11.43
N HIS A 122 -0.27 19.15 -10.48
CA HIS A 122 -0.01 20.30 -9.60
C HIS A 122 1.27 21.07 -9.94
N GLY A 123 2.08 20.58 -10.88
CA GLY A 123 3.33 21.24 -11.30
C GLY A 123 4.28 21.59 -10.14
N VAL A 124 4.29 20.77 -9.08
CA VAL A 124 5.16 20.94 -7.91
C VAL A 124 6.22 19.84 -7.80
N GLY A 125 5.98 18.65 -8.36
CA GLY A 125 6.80 17.44 -8.19
C GLY A 125 8.31 17.67 -8.28
N ALA A 126 8.79 18.03 -9.47
CA ALA A 126 10.23 18.25 -9.73
C ALA A 126 10.86 19.30 -8.80
N SER A 127 10.13 20.38 -8.50
CA SER A 127 10.60 21.43 -7.59
C SER A 127 10.65 20.96 -6.12
N VAL A 128 9.74 20.07 -5.71
CA VAL A 128 9.74 19.44 -4.39
C VAL A 128 10.92 18.48 -4.26
N VAL A 129 11.22 17.67 -5.28
CA VAL A 129 12.41 16.81 -5.31
C VAL A 129 13.67 17.66 -5.15
N ASN A 130 13.79 18.76 -5.89
CA ASN A 130 14.92 19.68 -5.74
C ASN A 130 15.01 20.29 -4.33
N ALA A 131 13.88 20.73 -3.78
CA ALA A 131 13.83 21.31 -2.44
C ALA A 131 14.30 20.32 -1.36
N LEU A 132 13.94 19.04 -1.49
CA LEU A 132 14.18 17.98 -0.51
C LEU A 132 15.47 17.17 -0.78
N SER A 133 16.28 17.61 -1.75
CA SER A 133 17.58 17.00 -2.06
C SER A 133 18.74 17.83 -1.52
N SER A 134 19.80 17.18 -1.05
CA SER A 134 21.07 17.86 -0.77
C SER A 134 21.62 18.49 -2.05
N TRP A 135 21.58 17.73 -3.14
CA TRP A 135 21.90 18.21 -4.49
C TRP A 135 21.03 17.52 -5.54
N LEU A 136 20.75 18.23 -6.62
CA LEU A 136 20.06 17.74 -7.80
C LEU A 136 20.77 18.28 -9.06
N GLU A 137 21.04 17.42 -10.03
CA GLU A 137 21.65 17.78 -11.31
C GLU A 137 20.78 17.31 -12.47
N VAL A 138 20.54 18.20 -13.41
CA VAL A 138 19.73 17.94 -14.60
C VAL A 138 20.62 18.09 -15.82
N THR A 139 20.61 17.09 -16.69
CA THR A 139 21.25 17.12 -18.00
C THR A 139 20.18 16.94 -19.09
N ILE A 140 20.13 17.84 -20.07
CA ILE A 140 19.13 17.82 -21.15
C ILE A 140 19.85 17.65 -22.48
N TYR A 141 19.36 16.73 -23.30
CA TYR A 141 19.78 16.54 -24.68
C TYR A 141 18.75 17.21 -25.58
N HIS A 142 19.15 18.25 -26.32
CA HIS A 142 18.24 19.00 -27.18
C HIS A 142 19.00 19.70 -28.31
N GLU A 143 18.52 19.55 -29.55
CA GLU A 143 19.09 20.18 -30.76
C GLU A 143 20.62 20.00 -30.89
N GLY A 144 21.11 18.76 -30.69
CA GLY A 144 22.54 18.43 -30.80
C GLY A 144 23.44 19.00 -29.70
N LYS A 145 22.86 19.57 -28.64
CA LYS A 145 23.59 20.13 -27.49
C LYS A 145 23.25 19.40 -26.20
N VAL A 146 24.24 19.35 -25.32
CA VAL A 146 24.09 18.83 -23.95
C VAL A 146 24.09 20.00 -22.99
N TYR A 147 22.95 20.25 -22.36
CA TYR A 147 22.79 21.28 -21.35
C TYR A 147 22.87 20.67 -19.95
N ARG A 148 23.40 21.41 -18.98
CA ARG A 148 23.45 20.99 -17.59
C ARG A 148 23.17 22.13 -16.62
N GLN A 149 22.42 21.83 -15.56
CA GLN A 149 22.19 22.71 -14.42
C GLN A 149 22.25 21.92 -13.12
N ARG A 150 22.79 22.53 -12.06
CA ARG A 150 22.89 21.94 -10.72
C ARG A 150 22.21 22.84 -9.69
N TYR A 151 21.57 22.18 -8.74
CA TYR A 151 20.89 22.79 -7.60
C TYR A 151 21.37 22.14 -6.31
N GLU A 152 21.35 22.89 -5.21
CA GLU A 152 21.58 22.36 -3.87
C GLU A 152 20.51 22.91 -2.94
N ARG A 153 19.78 22.02 -2.27
CA ARG A 153 18.69 22.36 -1.34
C ARG A 153 17.69 23.35 -1.95
N GLY A 154 17.27 23.11 -3.20
CA GLY A 154 16.33 23.97 -3.93
C GLY A 154 16.93 25.21 -4.60
N LYS A 155 18.22 25.52 -4.39
CA LYS A 155 18.86 26.75 -4.90
C LYS A 155 19.70 26.46 -6.14
N THR A 156 19.55 27.28 -7.19
CA THR A 156 20.38 27.22 -8.40
C THR A 156 21.85 27.56 -8.07
N ILE A 157 22.78 26.64 -8.37
CA ILE A 157 24.21 26.86 -8.12
C ILE A 157 24.88 27.62 -9.27
N TYR A 158 24.50 27.29 -10.50
CA TYR A 158 24.98 27.97 -11.70
C TYR A 158 23.90 28.04 -12.77
N LYS A 159 23.97 29.06 -13.64
CA LYS A 159 23.06 29.22 -14.78
C LYS A 159 23.22 28.05 -15.75
N LEU A 160 22.14 27.67 -16.43
CA LEU A 160 22.13 26.63 -17.46
C LEU A 160 23.30 26.80 -18.44
N LYS A 161 24.16 25.78 -18.53
CA LYS A 161 25.36 25.81 -19.38
C LYS A 161 25.33 24.69 -20.41
N VAL A 162 25.87 24.95 -21.59
CA VAL A 162 26.16 23.92 -22.59
C VAL A 162 27.49 23.27 -22.21
N ILE A 163 27.48 21.97 -21.94
CA ILE A 163 28.67 21.20 -21.50
C ILE A 163 29.27 20.35 -22.61
N GLY A 164 28.57 20.21 -23.74
CA GLY A 164 29.00 19.38 -24.85
C GLY A 164 28.00 19.38 -25.99
N THR A 165 28.29 18.52 -26.98
CA THR A 165 27.42 18.23 -28.11
C THR A 165 26.95 16.78 -28.05
N CYS A 166 25.80 16.49 -28.63
CA CYS A 166 25.27 15.15 -28.82
C CYS A 166 24.82 14.97 -30.26
N ASP A 167 24.44 13.75 -30.61
CA ASP A 167 23.75 13.49 -31.87
C ASP A 167 22.54 14.45 -32.00
N PRO A 168 22.34 15.13 -33.15
CA PRO A 168 21.18 16.00 -33.38
C PRO A 168 19.83 15.33 -33.12
N ASP A 169 19.72 14.04 -33.38
CA ASP A 169 18.48 13.27 -33.20
C ASP A 169 18.29 12.80 -31.75
N LYS A 170 19.33 12.91 -30.91
CA LYS A 170 19.24 12.53 -29.50
C LYS A 170 18.54 13.61 -28.68
N THR A 171 17.37 13.26 -28.15
CA THR A 171 16.62 14.05 -27.18
C THR A 171 16.50 13.31 -25.83
N GLY A 172 16.03 14.03 -24.81
CA GLY A 172 15.70 13.43 -23.51
C GLY A 172 16.24 14.20 -22.31
N THR A 173 15.87 13.76 -21.12
CA THR A 173 16.31 14.34 -19.86
C THR A 173 16.98 13.28 -18.99
N MET A 174 18.03 13.68 -18.28
CA MET A 174 18.62 12.92 -17.19
C MET A 174 18.56 13.77 -15.93
N VAL A 175 17.91 13.25 -14.90
CA VAL A 175 17.82 13.88 -13.57
C VAL A 175 18.51 12.96 -12.58
N THR A 176 19.51 13.49 -11.87
CA THR A 176 20.17 12.79 -10.77
C THR A 176 20.00 13.60 -9.49
N PHE A 177 19.58 12.98 -8.39
CA PHE A 177 19.42 13.65 -7.11
C PHE A 177 19.82 12.78 -5.92
N LEU A 178 20.29 13.45 -4.86
CA LEU A 178 20.57 12.82 -3.57
C LEU A 178 19.64 13.44 -2.50
N PRO A 179 18.78 12.65 -1.84
CA PRO A 179 17.90 13.12 -0.77
C PRO A 179 18.66 13.78 0.39
N ASP A 180 18.05 14.79 1.03
CA ASP A 180 18.65 15.50 2.16
C ASP A 180 18.50 14.73 3.48
N ASP A 181 19.63 14.24 3.99
CA ASP A 181 19.74 13.56 5.29
C ASP A 181 19.36 14.41 6.51
N THR A 182 19.21 15.73 6.34
CA THR A 182 18.68 16.61 7.40
C THR A 182 17.16 16.64 7.45
N ILE A 183 16.49 16.10 6.44
CA ILE A 183 15.02 16.08 6.33
C ILE A 183 14.47 14.67 6.54
N PHE A 184 15.09 13.67 5.91
CA PHE A 184 14.60 12.30 5.93
C PHE A 184 15.16 11.51 7.11
N GLU A 185 14.30 10.72 7.75
CA GLU A 185 14.70 9.78 8.81
C GLU A 185 15.47 8.58 8.25
N GLU A 186 15.14 8.21 7.00
CA GLU A 186 15.76 7.14 6.24
C GLU A 186 16.17 7.65 4.87
N THR A 187 17.41 7.39 4.47
CA THR A 187 18.00 7.87 3.20
C THR A 187 18.40 6.74 2.26
N VAL A 188 18.09 5.49 2.64
CA VAL A 188 18.39 4.30 1.85
C VAL A 188 17.14 3.91 1.06
N PHE A 189 17.26 3.92 -0.26
CA PHE A 189 16.20 3.45 -1.15
C PHE A 189 16.09 1.93 -1.10
N ASP A 190 14.87 1.43 -1.06
CA ASP A 190 14.52 0.03 -1.16
C ASP A 190 14.23 -0.33 -2.62
N PHE A 191 14.97 -1.31 -3.14
CA PHE A 191 14.84 -1.74 -4.53
C PHE A 191 13.49 -2.40 -4.81
N ASP A 192 12.98 -3.20 -3.89
CA ASP A 192 11.73 -3.96 -4.05
C ASP A 192 10.52 -2.99 -4.10
N ILE A 193 10.55 -1.93 -3.29
CA ILE A 193 9.52 -0.88 -3.32
C ILE A 193 9.49 -0.19 -4.70
N LEU A 194 10.65 0.24 -5.21
CA LEU A 194 10.74 0.87 -6.54
C LEU A 194 10.37 -0.10 -7.67
N GLN A 195 10.83 -1.35 -7.59
CA GLN A 195 10.52 -2.40 -8.55
C GLN A 195 9.02 -2.59 -8.71
N THR A 196 8.32 -2.63 -7.57
CA THR A 196 6.87 -2.79 -7.52
C THR A 196 6.18 -1.68 -8.31
N ARG A 197 6.47 -0.42 -7.98
CA ARG A 197 5.83 0.74 -8.62
C ARG A 197 6.16 0.87 -10.11
N ILE A 198 7.41 0.61 -10.48
CA ILE A 198 7.88 0.66 -11.88
C ILE A 198 7.19 -0.41 -12.73
N ARG A 199 7.00 -1.62 -12.19
CA ARG A 199 6.29 -2.69 -12.89
C ARG A 199 4.84 -2.31 -13.20
N GLU A 200 4.11 -1.79 -12.21
CA GLU A 200 2.73 -1.30 -12.40
C GLU A 200 2.67 -0.23 -13.51
N THR A 201 3.61 0.72 -13.46
CA THR A 201 3.69 1.82 -14.42
C THR A 201 3.92 1.32 -15.85
N ALA A 202 4.78 0.31 -16.01
CA ALA A 202 5.04 -0.32 -17.30
C ALA A 202 3.81 -1.07 -17.84
N PHE A 203 3.01 -1.72 -16.98
CA PHE A 203 1.75 -2.33 -17.39
C PHE A 203 0.71 -1.30 -17.86
N LEU A 204 0.62 -0.17 -17.17
CA LEU A 204 -0.34 0.90 -17.46
C LEU A 204 0.04 1.71 -18.72
N THR A 205 1.31 1.62 -19.15
CA THR A 205 1.85 2.35 -20.30
C THR A 205 2.36 1.38 -21.36
N LYS A 206 1.44 0.88 -22.21
CA LYS A 206 1.75 -0.09 -23.26
C LYS A 206 2.97 0.30 -24.08
N GLY A 207 3.90 -0.64 -24.24
CA GLY A 207 5.11 -0.48 -25.04
C GLY A 207 6.20 0.42 -24.42
N LEU A 208 5.96 1.01 -23.24
CA LEU A 208 7.02 1.71 -22.51
C LEU A 208 7.99 0.69 -21.91
N ARG A 209 9.28 0.84 -22.22
CA ARG A 209 10.34 0.03 -21.62
C ARG A 209 10.95 0.78 -20.45
N ILE A 210 10.81 0.24 -19.24
CA ILE A 210 11.44 0.80 -18.04
C ILE A 210 12.51 -0.16 -17.50
N VAL A 211 13.70 0.34 -17.22
CA VAL A 211 14.79 -0.44 -16.61
C VAL A 211 15.05 0.08 -15.20
N LEU A 212 15.03 -0.81 -14.22
CA LEU A 212 15.45 -0.50 -12.86
C LEU A 212 16.78 -1.19 -12.56
N LYS A 213 17.77 -0.42 -12.12
CA LYS A 213 19.12 -0.88 -11.78
C LYS A 213 19.45 -0.56 -10.34
N ASP A 214 19.94 -1.55 -9.60
CA ASP A 214 20.66 -1.32 -8.35
C ASP A 214 22.16 -1.45 -8.62
N LEU A 215 22.86 -0.32 -8.53
CA LEU A 215 24.31 -0.26 -8.73
C LEU A 215 25.09 -0.34 -7.40
N ARG A 216 24.40 -0.55 -6.28
CA ARG A 216 24.99 -0.76 -4.96
C ARG A 216 25.44 -2.22 -4.82
N GLY A 217 26.32 -2.47 -3.86
CA GLY A 217 26.83 -3.82 -3.57
C GLY A 217 27.77 -4.38 -4.64
N GLU A 218 28.19 -5.63 -4.46
CA GLU A 218 29.09 -6.33 -5.39
C GLU A 218 28.34 -6.90 -6.61
N GLU A 219 27.13 -7.44 -6.39
CA GLU A 219 26.24 -7.90 -7.46
C GLU A 219 25.29 -6.77 -7.87
N LYS A 220 25.49 -6.23 -9.07
CA LYS A 220 24.58 -5.25 -9.67
C LYS A 220 23.30 -5.95 -10.11
N ILE A 221 22.16 -5.39 -9.72
CA ILE A 221 20.84 -5.93 -10.07
C ILE A 221 20.29 -5.10 -11.23
N GLU A 222 19.82 -5.75 -12.28
CA GLU A 222 19.10 -5.10 -13.39
C GLU A 222 17.79 -5.85 -13.66
N LYS A 223 16.70 -5.10 -13.75
CA LYS A 223 15.37 -5.60 -14.12
C LYS A 223 14.78 -4.73 -15.23
N VAL A 224 14.30 -5.38 -16.28
CA VAL A 224 13.66 -4.73 -17.43
C VAL A 224 12.17 -5.04 -17.41
N TYR A 225 11.35 -4.02 -17.57
CA TYR A 225 9.89 -4.10 -17.65
C TYR A 225 9.45 -3.54 -19.00
N HIS A 226 8.76 -4.36 -19.79
CA HIS A 226 8.22 -3.98 -21.09
C HIS A 226 7.03 -4.89 -21.38
N TYR A 227 5.84 -4.30 -21.49
CA TYR A 227 4.57 -5.02 -21.62
C TYR A 227 3.78 -4.45 -22.81
N GLU A 228 3.60 -5.26 -23.85
CA GLU A 228 2.89 -4.86 -25.07
C GLU A 228 1.37 -5.02 -24.93
N GLY A 229 0.93 -6.03 -24.18
CA GLY A 229 -0.46 -6.30 -23.85
C GLY A 229 -1.02 -5.40 -22.74
N GLY A 230 -0.18 -4.58 -22.10
CA GLY A 230 -0.57 -3.58 -21.11
C GLY A 230 -1.34 -4.16 -19.93
N ILE A 231 -2.52 -3.60 -19.63
CA ILE A 231 -3.33 -4.02 -18.48
C ILE A 231 -3.86 -5.47 -18.58
N LYS A 232 -3.85 -6.09 -19.78
CA LYS A 232 -4.14 -7.53 -19.91
C LYS A 232 -3.06 -8.35 -19.21
N GLU A 233 -1.80 -8.06 -19.49
CA GLU A 233 -0.67 -8.73 -18.84
C GLU A 233 -0.63 -8.40 -17.34
N PHE A 234 -1.16 -7.24 -16.93
CA PHE A 234 -1.30 -6.92 -15.52
C PHE A 234 -2.32 -7.83 -14.82
N VAL A 235 -3.48 -8.07 -15.43
CA VAL A 235 -4.46 -9.03 -14.89
C VAL A 235 -3.87 -10.45 -14.85
N GLU A 236 -3.14 -10.86 -15.88
CA GLU A 236 -2.43 -12.14 -15.91
C GLU A 236 -1.41 -12.25 -14.76
N TYR A 237 -0.61 -11.20 -14.56
CA TYR A 237 0.36 -11.10 -13.48
C TYR A 237 -0.30 -11.23 -12.09
N LEU A 238 -1.41 -10.54 -11.86
CA LEU A 238 -2.16 -10.60 -10.60
C LEU A 238 -2.84 -11.96 -10.40
N ASN A 239 -3.17 -12.66 -11.49
CA ASN A 239 -3.74 -14.01 -11.45
C ASN A 239 -2.70 -15.14 -11.43
N ARG A 240 -1.38 -14.86 -11.47
CA ARG A 240 -0.33 -15.91 -11.49
C ARG A 240 -0.49 -16.93 -10.34
N SER A 241 -0.92 -16.45 -9.18
CA SER A 241 -1.13 -17.24 -7.96
C SER A 241 -2.54 -17.83 -7.81
N LYS A 242 -3.41 -17.68 -8.83
CA LYS A 242 -4.82 -18.12 -8.86
C LYS A 242 -5.13 -18.92 -10.13
N THR A 243 -6.20 -19.70 -10.17
CA THR A 243 -6.57 -20.47 -11.38
C THR A 243 -7.64 -19.70 -12.15
N PRO A 244 -7.34 -19.19 -13.38
CA PRO A 244 -8.36 -18.58 -14.22
C PRO A 244 -9.50 -19.54 -14.55
N LEU A 245 -10.74 -19.06 -14.58
CA LEU A 245 -11.91 -19.88 -14.94
C LEU A 245 -12.05 -20.06 -16.45
N TYR A 246 -11.43 -19.17 -17.22
CA TYR A 246 -11.42 -19.16 -18.68
C TYR A 246 -10.10 -18.55 -19.17
N PRO A 247 -9.59 -18.96 -20.35
CA PRO A 247 -8.25 -18.60 -20.80
C PRO A 247 -8.14 -17.12 -21.19
N ASP A 248 -9.10 -16.62 -21.95
CA ASP A 248 -9.01 -15.29 -22.56
C ASP A 248 -9.40 -14.18 -21.57
N ILE A 249 -8.52 -13.21 -21.38
CA ILE A 249 -8.79 -12.02 -20.57
C ILE A 249 -9.76 -11.12 -21.35
N ILE A 250 -10.89 -10.79 -20.72
CA ILE A 250 -11.87 -9.87 -21.30
C ILE A 250 -11.26 -8.48 -21.26
N TYR A 251 -11.24 -7.82 -22.40
CA TYR A 251 -10.63 -6.52 -22.56
C TYR A 251 -11.52 -5.59 -23.34
N CYS A 252 -11.73 -4.40 -22.80
CA CYS A 252 -12.55 -3.36 -23.39
C CYS A 252 -11.75 -2.06 -23.46
N GLU A 253 -11.83 -1.36 -24.59
CA GLU A 253 -11.13 -0.09 -24.82
C GLU A 253 -12.00 0.87 -25.64
N GLY A 254 -12.06 2.13 -25.26
CA GLY A 254 -12.76 3.14 -26.05
C GLY A 254 -12.58 4.54 -25.53
N GLU A 255 -13.08 5.52 -26.29
CA GLU A 255 -13.13 6.92 -25.88
C GLU A 255 -14.57 7.41 -25.90
N GLN A 256 -15.01 8.04 -24.80
CA GLN A 256 -16.31 8.69 -24.74
C GLN A 256 -16.23 9.95 -23.90
N ASN A 257 -16.80 11.05 -24.41
CA ASN A 257 -16.81 12.36 -23.73
C ASN A 257 -15.42 12.86 -23.30
N GLY A 258 -14.38 12.60 -24.10
CA GLY A 258 -13.00 12.96 -23.78
C GLY A 258 -12.35 12.10 -22.68
N VAL A 259 -13.00 11.01 -22.27
CA VAL A 259 -12.46 10.01 -21.35
C VAL A 259 -12.08 8.77 -22.15
N LEU A 260 -10.79 8.48 -22.18
CA LEU A 260 -10.24 7.23 -22.69
C LEU A 260 -10.36 6.18 -21.58
N VAL A 261 -11.00 5.04 -21.87
CA VAL A 261 -11.28 3.96 -20.93
C VAL A 261 -10.62 2.69 -21.41
N GLU A 262 -9.91 2.02 -20.51
CA GLU A 262 -9.31 0.71 -20.72
C GLU A 262 -9.64 -0.18 -19.52
N VAL A 263 -10.28 -1.33 -19.78
CA VAL A 263 -10.70 -2.28 -18.74
C VAL A 263 -10.26 -3.68 -19.12
N ALA A 264 -9.53 -4.35 -18.22
CA ALA A 264 -9.22 -5.77 -18.33
C ALA A 264 -9.79 -6.52 -17.14
N ILE A 265 -10.48 -7.63 -17.38
CA ILE A 265 -11.07 -8.47 -16.33
C ILE A 265 -10.87 -9.96 -16.60
N GLN A 266 -10.66 -10.72 -15.53
CA GLN A 266 -10.67 -12.18 -15.57
C GLN A 266 -11.15 -12.74 -14.23
N HIS A 267 -12.08 -13.70 -14.28
CA HIS A 267 -12.51 -14.44 -13.09
C HIS A 267 -11.56 -15.61 -12.85
N ASN A 268 -11.32 -15.89 -11.58
CA ASN A 268 -10.49 -17.01 -11.11
C ASN A 268 -11.25 -17.84 -10.07
N ASP A 269 -10.60 -18.86 -9.50
CA ASP A 269 -11.16 -19.78 -8.51
C ASP A 269 -11.22 -19.25 -7.07
N SER A 270 -10.74 -18.02 -6.82
CA SER A 270 -10.80 -17.41 -5.48
C SER A 270 -12.19 -16.88 -5.13
N PHE A 271 -12.34 -16.50 -3.86
CA PHE A 271 -13.56 -15.89 -3.29
C PHE A 271 -13.42 -14.38 -3.10
N THR A 272 -12.28 -13.79 -3.45
CA THR A 272 -11.97 -12.37 -3.19
C THR A 272 -12.08 -11.56 -4.47
N GLU A 273 -12.68 -10.37 -4.36
CA GLU A 273 -12.67 -9.35 -5.42
C GLU A 273 -11.35 -8.57 -5.36
N ASN A 274 -10.62 -8.51 -6.47
CA ASN A 274 -9.43 -7.69 -6.65
C ASN A 274 -9.67 -6.70 -7.80
N THR A 275 -10.24 -5.54 -7.49
CA THR A 275 -10.52 -4.49 -8.48
C THR A 275 -9.63 -3.28 -8.20
N TYR A 276 -8.78 -2.90 -9.14
CA TYR A 276 -7.89 -1.74 -9.01
C TYR A 276 -8.26 -0.66 -10.04
N GLY A 277 -8.35 0.59 -9.56
CA GLY A 277 -8.69 1.75 -10.38
C GLY A 277 -7.48 2.64 -10.61
N PHE A 278 -7.31 3.11 -11.84
CA PHE A 278 -6.25 4.03 -12.22
C PHE A 278 -6.82 5.21 -13.01
N VAL A 279 -6.32 6.41 -12.73
CA VAL A 279 -6.64 7.65 -13.45
C VAL A 279 -5.32 8.28 -13.85
N ASN A 280 -5.05 8.39 -15.15
CA ASN A 280 -3.78 8.92 -15.68
C ASN A 280 -2.56 8.24 -15.02
N ASN A 281 -2.58 6.90 -14.96
CA ASN A 281 -1.58 6.04 -14.30
C ASN A 281 -1.46 6.20 -12.76
N ILE A 282 -2.27 7.03 -12.13
CA ILE A 282 -2.32 7.16 -10.67
C ILE A 282 -3.35 6.18 -10.10
N ASN A 283 -2.94 5.42 -9.08
CA ASN A 283 -3.84 4.51 -8.38
C ASN A 283 -4.87 5.29 -7.57
N THR A 284 -6.14 4.90 -7.68
CA THR A 284 -7.25 5.41 -6.88
C THR A 284 -7.76 4.33 -5.93
N PRO A 285 -7.10 4.12 -4.77
CA PRO A 285 -7.44 3.03 -3.85
C PRO A 285 -8.82 3.17 -3.20
N GLU A 286 -9.32 4.40 -3.02
CA GLU A 286 -10.70 4.65 -2.59
C GLU A 286 -11.72 4.55 -3.74
N GLY A 287 -11.24 4.25 -4.95
CA GLY A 287 -12.03 4.15 -6.17
C GLY A 287 -12.46 5.51 -6.70
N GLY A 288 -13.75 5.68 -6.95
CA GLY A 288 -14.30 6.90 -7.53
C GLY A 288 -15.36 6.62 -8.59
N THR A 289 -15.70 7.66 -9.35
CA THR A 289 -16.76 7.63 -10.36
C THR A 289 -16.54 6.56 -11.44
N HIS A 290 -15.30 6.35 -11.89
CA HIS A 290 -14.91 5.29 -12.85
C HIS A 290 -15.16 3.88 -12.30
N ILE A 291 -14.78 3.60 -11.06
CA ILE A 291 -15.04 2.31 -10.39
C ILE A 291 -16.54 2.08 -10.17
N VAL A 292 -17.30 3.14 -9.83
CA VAL A 292 -18.76 3.06 -9.73
C VAL A 292 -19.39 2.72 -11.09
N GLY A 293 -18.91 3.34 -12.18
CA GLY A 293 -19.34 3.02 -13.55
C GLY A 293 -19.08 1.55 -13.90
N PHE A 294 -17.85 1.08 -13.65
CA PHE A 294 -17.44 -0.31 -13.84
C PHE A 294 -18.35 -1.30 -13.09
N ARG A 295 -18.58 -1.07 -11.79
CA ARG A 295 -19.41 -1.94 -10.95
C ARG A 295 -20.85 -2.02 -11.45
N ASN A 296 -21.42 -0.90 -11.90
CA ASN A 296 -22.77 -0.86 -12.46
C ASN A 296 -22.84 -1.63 -13.77
N ALA A 297 -21.92 -1.37 -14.70
CA ALA A 297 -21.90 -2.01 -16.01
C ALA A 297 -21.76 -3.53 -15.92
N ILE A 298 -20.84 -4.05 -15.10
CA ILE A 298 -20.72 -5.50 -14.86
C ILE A 298 -22.04 -6.07 -14.34
N THR A 299 -22.57 -5.48 -13.26
CA THR A 299 -23.76 -6.01 -12.59
C THR A 299 -24.95 -6.06 -13.53
N LYS A 300 -25.17 -4.98 -14.29
CA LYS A 300 -26.27 -4.87 -15.25
C LYS A 300 -26.09 -5.84 -16.41
N THR A 301 -24.94 -5.83 -17.07
CA THR A 301 -24.70 -6.58 -18.32
C THR A 301 -24.79 -8.09 -18.09
N PHE A 302 -24.23 -8.62 -17.01
CA PHE A 302 -24.32 -10.05 -16.71
C PHE A 302 -25.76 -10.49 -16.34
N ASN A 303 -26.51 -9.66 -15.61
CA ASN A 303 -27.92 -9.96 -15.31
C ASN A 303 -28.77 -9.94 -16.58
N ASP A 304 -28.63 -8.91 -17.41
CA ASP A 304 -29.38 -8.76 -18.66
C ASP A 304 -29.08 -9.93 -19.61
N TYR A 305 -27.80 -10.27 -19.79
CA TYR A 305 -27.38 -11.42 -20.61
C TYR A 305 -27.89 -12.75 -20.05
N GLY A 306 -27.79 -12.94 -18.73
CA GLY A 306 -28.23 -14.15 -18.05
C GLY A 306 -29.74 -14.39 -18.17
N ARG A 307 -30.56 -13.32 -18.13
CA ARG A 307 -32.01 -13.37 -18.37
C ARG A 307 -32.34 -13.65 -19.83
N LYS A 308 -31.76 -12.88 -20.74
CA LYS A 308 -31.98 -12.99 -22.20
C LYS A 308 -31.71 -14.42 -22.70
N ASN A 309 -30.65 -15.04 -22.21
CA ASN A 309 -30.22 -16.38 -22.59
C ASN A 309 -30.75 -17.51 -21.67
N LYS A 310 -31.63 -17.19 -20.72
CA LYS A 310 -32.24 -18.15 -19.77
C LYS A 310 -31.22 -18.98 -18.96
N ILE A 311 -30.02 -18.43 -18.76
CA ILE A 311 -29.01 -19.01 -17.88
C ILE A 311 -29.43 -18.79 -16.42
N LEU A 312 -29.94 -17.58 -16.13
CA LEU A 312 -30.61 -17.25 -14.88
C LEU A 312 -32.12 -17.51 -15.03
N LYS A 313 -32.67 -18.39 -14.20
CA LYS A 313 -34.09 -18.78 -14.31
C LYS A 313 -35.00 -17.65 -13.85
N ASP A 314 -36.19 -17.51 -14.44
CA ASP A 314 -37.18 -16.49 -14.06
C ASP A 314 -37.59 -16.53 -12.58
N SER A 315 -37.48 -17.71 -11.95
CA SER A 315 -37.74 -17.89 -10.51
C SER A 315 -36.60 -17.45 -9.59
N GLU A 316 -35.38 -17.34 -10.11
CA GLU A 316 -34.20 -16.94 -9.33
C GLU A 316 -34.12 -15.40 -9.28
N PRO A 317 -33.74 -14.80 -8.14
CA PRO A 317 -33.53 -13.35 -8.06
C PRO A 317 -32.35 -12.91 -8.92
N ASN A 318 -32.28 -11.61 -9.24
CA ASN A 318 -31.09 -11.05 -9.89
C ASN A 318 -29.86 -11.20 -8.99
N LEU A 319 -28.72 -11.42 -9.63
CA LEU A 319 -27.42 -11.48 -8.97
C LEU A 319 -27.04 -10.10 -8.46
N SER A 320 -26.51 -10.02 -7.24
CA SER A 320 -25.92 -8.78 -6.74
C SER A 320 -24.58 -8.53 -7.43
N GLY A 321 -24.09 -7.29 -7.33
CA GLY A 321 -22.76 -6.97 -7.85
C GLY A 321 -21.64 -7.76 -7.15
N GLU A 322 -21.77 -8.05 -5.86
CA GLU A 322 -20.82 -8.89 -5.10
C GLU A 322 -20.82 -10.33 -5.62
N ASP A 323 -22.01 -10.89 -5.89
CA ASP A 323 -22.14 -12.27 -6.40
C ASP A 323 -21.38 -12.42 -7.74
N ILE A 324 -21.39 -11.37 -8.57
CA ILE A 324 -20.70 -11.36 -9.87
C ILE A 324 -19.20 -11.14 -9.71
N ARG A 325 -18.77 -10.27 -8.80
CA ARG A 325 -17.35 -9.91 -8.62
C ARG A 325 -16.58 -10.90 -7.73
N GLU A 326 -17.21 -11.94 -7.20
CA GLU A 326 -16.51 -12.98 -6.42
C GLU A 326 -15.42 -13.68 -7.26
N GLY A 327 -14.16 -13.54 -6.83
CA GLY A 327 -13.00 -14.06 -7.57
C GLY A 327 -12.74 -13.32 -8.88
N LEU A 328 -13.21 -12.09 -9.02
CA LEU A 328 -12.86 -11.22 -10.14
C LEU A 328 -11.53 -10.54 -9.88
N THR A 329 -10.64 -10.54 -10.87
CA THR A 329 -9.49 -9.64 -10.92
C THR A 329 -9.69 -8.66 -12.07
N ALA A 330 -9.62 -7.36 -11.77
CA ALA A 330 -9.97 -6.30 -12.69
C ALA A 330 -9.02 -5.09 -12.57
N ILE A 331 -8.61 -4.57 -13.72
CA ILE A 331 -7.91 -3.29 -13.86
C ILE A 331 -8.82 -2.34 -14.63
N VAL A 332 -9.13 -1.19 -14.02
CA VAL A 332 -9.94 -0.13 -14.64
C VAL A 332 -9.07 1.11 -14.76
N SER A 333 -8.52 1.36 -15.95
CA SER A 333 -7.68 2.51 -16.24
C SER A 333 -8.46 3.54 -17.05
N VAL A 334 -8.51 4.78 -16.59
CA VAL A 334 -9.09 5.90 -17.33
C VAL A 334 -8.06 6.99 -17.55
N LYS A 335 -8.14 7.65 -18.70
CA LYS A 335 -7.29 8.76 -19.10
C LYS A 335 -8.18 9.98 -19.37
N ILE A 336 -7.98 11.05 -18.60
CA ILE A 336 -8.80 12.26 -18.58
C ILE A 336 -7.88 13.49 -18.59
N GLU A 337 -8.27 14.52 -19.33
CA GLU A 337 -7.49 15.77 -19.45
C GLU A 337 -7.45 16.57 -18.14
N ASP A 338 -8.61 16.77 -17.50
CA ASP A 338 -8.75 17.52 -16.23
C ASP A 338 -9.37 16.64 -15.12
N PRO A 339 -8.60 15.74 -14.50
CA PRO A 339 -9.08 14.89 -13.42
C PRO A 339 -9.23 15.68 -12.10
N GLN A 340 -10.40 15.58 -11.51
CA GLN A 340 -10.79 16.17 -10.24
C GLN A 340 -10.87 15.07 -9.17
N PHE A 341 -10.11 15.23 -8.09
CA PHE A 341 -10.10 14.31 -6.97
C PHE A 341 -10.77 14.92 -5.74
N GLU A 342 -11.41 14.10 -4.89
CA GLU A 342 -12.05 14.55 -3.64
C GLU A 342 -11.05 15.07 -2.58
N GLY A 343 -9.74 14.93 -2.82
CA GLY A 343 -8.67 15.44 -1.96
C GLY A 343 -7.28 15.43 -2.61
N GLN A 344 -6.31 16.05 -1.94
CA GLN A 344 -4.93 16.21 -2.45
C GLN A 344 -4.19 14.88 -2.68
N THR A 345 -4.50 13.86 -1.88
CA THR A 345 -3.88 12.53 -1.96
C THR A 345 -4.33 11.73 -3.19
N LYS A 346 -5.17 12.31 -4.06
CA LYS A 346 -5.65 11.72 -5.32
C LYS A 346 -6.26 10.31 -5.17
N GLN A 347 -6.81 9.99 -3.99
CA GLN A 347 -7.27 8.64 -3.67
C GLN A 347 -8.60 8.29 -4.37
N LYS A 348 -9.44 9.28 -4.66
CA LYS A 348 -10.80 9.09 -5.17
C LYS A 348 -11.16 10.09 -6.29
N LEU A 349 -11.58 9.56 -7.43
CA LEU A 349 -12.00 10.35 -8.60
C LEU A 349 -13.43 10.92 -8.44
N GLY A 350 -13.59 12.20 -8.74
CA GLY A 350 -14.85 12.95 -8.67
C GLY A 350 -15.50 13.28 -10.03
N ASN A 351 -14.82 13.13 -11.17
CA ASN A 351 -15.36 13.45 -12.50
C ASN A 351 -16.59 12.60 -12.84
N SER A 352 -17.75 13.23 -12.98
CA SER A 352 -19.03 12.54 -13.23
C SER A 352 -19.09 11.85 -14.61
N GLU A 353 -18.42 12.43 -15.60
CA GLU A 353 -18.30 11.97 -16.98
C GLU A 353 -17.58 10.62 -17.08
N ALA A 354 -16.60 10.36 -16.19
CA ALA A 354 -15.87 9.11 -16.14
C ALA A 354 -16.79 7.93 -15.82
N ARG A 355 -17.81 8.13 -14.96
CA ARG A 355 -18.80 7.09 -14.64
C ARG A 355 -19.56 6.67 -15.89
N GLY A 356 -20.09 7.64 -16.65
CA GLY A 356 -20.88 7.37 -17.84
C GLY A 356 -20.06 6.76 -18.97
N ALA A 357 -18.82 7.23 -19.17
CA ALA A 357 -17.91 6.70 -20.17
C ALA A 357 -17.56 5.22 -19.89
N VAL A 358 -17.16 4.90 -18.66
CA VAL A 358 -16.82 3.52 -18.27
C VAL A 358 -18.04 2.60 -18.38
N ASP A 359 -19.20 3.03 -17.90
CA ASP A 359 -20.43 2.22 -17.92
C ASP A 359 -20.81 1.83 -19.36
N ASN A 360 -20.92 2.81 -20.26
CA ASN A 360 -21.35 2.58 -21.65
C ASN A 360 -20.34 1.75 -22.47
N ILE A 361 -19.04 2.08 -22.38
CA ILE A 361 -17.99 1.38 -23.12
C ILE A 361 -17.95 -0.08 -22.68
N LEU A 362 -17.93 -0.32 -21.36
CA LEU A 362 -17.87 -1.65 -20.82
C LEU A 362 -19.14 -2.45 -21.15
N SER A 363 -20.33 -1.91 -20.91
CA SER A 363 -21.58 -2.64 -21.21
C SER A 363 -21.68 -3.04 -22.68
N SER A 364 -21.34 -2.13 -23.61
CA SER A 364 -21.46 -2.39 -25.04
C SER A 364 -20.48 -3.48 -25.50
N GLN A 365 -19.21 -3.37 -25.10
CA GLN A 365 -18.18 -4.33 -25.52
C GLN A 365 -18.29 -5.66 -24.79
N LEU A 366 -18.68 -5.63 -23.52
CA LEU A 366 -18.93 -6.85 -22.75
C LEU A 366 -20.12 -7.63 -23.32
N GLU A 367 -21.22 -6.97 -23.72
CA GLU A 367 -22.33 -7.66 -24.40
C GLU A 367 -21.86 -8.36 -25.68
N ILE A 368 -21.09 -7.67 -26.52
CA ILE A 368 -20.50 -8.25 -27.74
C ILE A 368 -19.63 -9.46 -27.41
N PHE A 369 -18.76 -9.34 -26.39
CA PHE A 369 -17.89 -10.42 -25.97
C PHE A 369 -18.68 -11.64 -25.50
N LEU A 370 -19.73 -11.45 -24.69
CA LEU A 370 -20.54 -12.54 -24.14
C LEU A 370 -21.33 -13.26 -25.24
N GLU A 371 -21.88 -12.53 -26.21
CA GLU A 371 -22.55 -13.11 -27.39
C GLU A 371 -21.57 -13.93 -28.26
N GLN A 372 -20.32 -13.49 -28.39
CA GLN A 372 -19.27 -14.23 -29.10
C GLN A 372 -18.73 -15.42 -28.30
N ASN A 373 -18.79 -15.37 -26.97
CA ASN A 373 -18.24 -16.38 -26.06
C ASN A 373 -19.30 -16.92 -25.06
N PRO A 374 -20.36 -17.61 -25.51
CA PRO A 374 -21.44 -18.05 -24.63
C PRO A 374 -21.00 -19.01 -23.52
N SER A 375 -19.95 -19.80 -23.76
CA SER A 375 -19.37 -20.72 -22.78
C SER A 375 -18.78 -19.96 -21.58
N VAL A 376 -18.05 -18.88 -21.84
CA VAL A 376 -17.46 -18.02 -20.80
C VAL A 376 -18.57 -17.34 -20.00
N ALA A 377 -19.58 -16.79 -20.68
CA ALA A 377 -20.73 -16.17 -20.04
C ALA A 377 -21.44 -17.14 -19.07
N LYS A 378 -21.65 -18.40 -19.52
CA LYS A 378 -22.24 -19.44 -18.70
C LYS A 378 -21.41 -19.77 -17.46
N ILE A 379 -20.09 -19.94 -17.60
CA ILE A 379 -19.18 -20.22 -16.48
C ILE A 379 -19.27 -19.12 -15.42
N ILE A 380 -19.25 -17.85 -15.85
CA ILE A 380 -19.31 -16.70 -14.93
C ILE A 380 -20.65 -16.69 -14.18
N ILE A 381 -21.77 -16.75 -14.90
CA ILE A 381 -23.10 -16.68 -14.29
C ILE A 381 -23.35 -17.87 -13.35
N GLU A 382 -22.95 -19.09 -13.73
CA GLU A 382 -23.08 -20.27 -12.86
C GLU A 382 -22.26 -20.11 -11.58
N LYS A 383 -21.03 -19.58 -11.66
CA LYS A 383 -20.24 -19.25 -10.46
C LYS A 383 -20.96 -18.22 -9.59
N SER A 384 -21.48 -17.15 -10.18
CA SER A 384 -22.20 -16.11 -9.44
C SER A 384 -23.46 -16.63 -8.75
N VAL A 385 -24.19 -17.56 -9.36
CA VAL A 385 -25.33 -18.23 -8.72
C VAL A 385 -24.89 -19.06 -7.51
N LEU A 386 -23.73 -19.75 -7.59
CA LEU A 386 -23.17 -20.46 -6.44
C LEU A 386 -22.76 -19.51 -5.32
N SER A 387 -22.12 -18.38 -5.65
CA SER A 387 -21.77 -17.31 -4.70
C SER A 387 -23.02 -16.77 -4.01
N GLN A 388 -24.07 -16.43 -4.77
CA GLN A 388 -25.35 -15.97 -4.24
C GLN A 388 -25.95 -16.95 -3.23
N ARG A 389 -25.99 -18.25 -3.57
CA ARG A 389 -26.50 -19.30 -2.68
C ARG A 389 -25.67 -19.42 -1.40
N ALA A 390 -24.34 -19.33 -1.51
CA ALA A 390 -23.44 -19.36 -0.36
C ALA A 390 -23.65 -18.15 0.57
N ARG A 391 -23.78 -16.94 -0.01
CA ARG A 391 -24.06 -15.70 0.73
C ARG A 391 -25.41 -15.75 1.44
N GLU A 392 -26.46 -16.24 0.78
CA GLU A 392 -27.77 -16.44 1.41
C GLU A 392 -27.72 -17.45 2.57
N ALA A 393 -26.99 -18.56 2.39
CA ALA A 393 -26.78 -19.55 3.45
C ALA A 393 -26.04 -18.94 4.65
N ALA A 394 -24.97 -18.16 4.40
CA ALA A 394 -24.23 -17.45 5.43
C ALA A 394 -25.11 -16.43 6.16
N ARG A 395 -25.93 -15.65 5.43
CA ARG A 395 -26.89 -14.70 6.02
C ARG A 395 -27.91 -15.42 6.91
N LYS A 396 -28.48 -16.54 6.45
CA LYS A 396 -29.42 -17.35 7.25
C LYS A 396 -28.76 -17.89 8.52
N ALA A 397 -27.55 -18.44 8.42
CA ALA A 397 -26.79 -18.93 9.57
C ALA A 397 -26.49 -17.81 10.57
N ARG A 398 -26.16 -16.61 10.07
CA ARG A 398 -25.93 -15.42 10.88
C ARG A 398 -27.20 -14.94 11.59
N ASP A 399 -28.32 -14.83 10.88
CA ASP A 399 -29.60 -14.39 11.46
C ASP A 399 -30.10 -15.35 12.55
N LEU A 400 -29.92 -16.66 12.34
CA LEU A 400 -30.16 -17.69 13.36
C LEU A 400 -29.28 -17.49 14.61
N THR A 401 -28.02 -17.13 14.42
CA THR A 401 -27.07 -16.87 15.52
C THR A 401 -27.41 -15.58 16.27
N ARG A 402 -27.77 -14.51 15.55
CA ARG A 402 -28.17 -13.22 16.12
C ARG A 402 -29.49 -13.30 16.89
N ARG A 403 -30.45 -14.11 16.43
CA ARG A 403 -31.69 -14.37 17.17
C ARG A 403 -31.45 -15.15 18.46
N LYS A 404 -30.49 -16.07 18.48
CA LYS A 404 -30.05 -16.73 19.72
C LYS A 404 -29.36 -15.75 20.67
N SER A 405 -28.47 -14.87 20.18
CA SER A 405 -27.77 -13.89 21.03
C SER A 405 -28.67 -12.75 21.53
N ALA A 406 -29.73 -12.38 20.80
CA ALA A 406 -30.68 -11.35 21.25
C ALA A 406 -31.46 -11.77 22.51
N LEU A 407 -31.62 -13.08 22.74
CA LEU A 407 -32.23 -13.62 23.96
C LEU A 407 -31.22 -13.76 25.12
N ASP A 408 -29.92 -13.87 24.82
CA ASP A 408 -28.83 -14.08 25.81
C ASP A 408 -28.01 -12.81 26.14
N GLY A 409 -28.38 -11.64 25.60
CA GLY A 409 -27.53 -10.45 25.61
C GLY A 409 -26.30 -10.63 24.71
N MET A 410 -25.60 -9.54 24.35
CA MET A 410 -24.32 -9.63 23.66
C MET A 410 -23.28 -10.27 24.59
N SER A 411 -23.30 -11.59 24.72
CA SER A 411 -22.33 -12.32 25.51
C SER A 411 -20.99 -12.24 24.79
N LEU A 412 -20.03 -11.62 25.47
CA LEU A 412 -18.64 -11.62 25.03
C LEU A 412 -18.15 -13.07 24.93
N PRO A 413 -17.16 -13.36 24.07
CA PRO A 413 -16.61 -14.70 23.97
C PRO A 413 -16.21 -15.21 25.35
N GLY A 414 -16.64 -16.41 25.75
CA GLY A 414 -16.39 -16.91 27.11
C GLY A 414 -14.90 -17.04 27.50
N LYS A 415 -14.01 -17.04 26.50
CA LYS A 415 -12.55 -17.04 26.67
C LYS A 415 -11.92 -15.63 26.77
N LEU A 416 -12.66 -14.58 26.41
CA LEU A 416 -12.18 -13.21 26.50
C LEU A 416 -12.11 -12.79 27.97
N ALA A 417 -10.92 -12.45 28.43
CA ALA A 417 -10.77 -11.70 29.67
C ALA A 417 -10.88 -10.22 29.32
N ASP A 418 -12.02 -9.58 29.59
CA ASP A 418 -12.23 -8.17 29.23
C ASP A 418 -11.52 -7.20 30.20
N CYS A 419 -11.41 -5.92 29.80
CA CYS A 419 -11.00 -4.81 30.64
C CYS A 419 -12.21 -4.10 31.30
N THR A 420 -11.97 -3.34 32.36
CA THR A 420 -13.06 -2.67 33.09
C THR A 420 -13.41 -1.29 32.52
N ASP A 421 -12.45 -0.58 31.92
CA ASP A 421 -12.70 0.68 31.23
C ASP A 421 -13.62 0.45 30.02
N LYS A 422 -14.42 1.46 29.71
CA LYS A 422 -15.41 1.48 28.64
C LYS A 422 -15.07 2.47 27.54
N ASP A 423 -14.11 3.36 27.74
CA ASP A 423 -13.59 4.23 26.68
C ASP A 423 -12.64 3.43 25.78
N PRO A 424 -13.00 3.16 24.51
CA PRO A 424 -12.16 2.40 23.60
C PRO A 424 -10.75 2.98 23.46
N LYS A 425 -10.58 4.31 23.58
CA LYS A 425 -9.28 5.01 23.43
C LYS A 425 -8.25 4.59 24.47
N ASN A 426 -8.71 4.20 25.65
CA ASN A 426 -7.85 3.72 26.73
C ASN A 426 -7.66 2.20 26.68
N CYS A 427 -8.48 1.51 25.89
CA CYS A 427 -8.59 0.06 25.91
C CYS A 427 -7.74 -0.59 24.82
N GLU A 428 -7.06 -1.67 25.20
CA GLU A 428 -6.20 -2.45 24.32
C GLU A 428 -6.57 -3.93 24.45
N ILE A 429 -6.50 -4.69 23.35
CA ILE A 429 -6.72 -6.13 23.35
C ILE A 429 -5.47 -6.86 22.87
N TYR A 430 -5.02 -7.84 23.66
CA TYR A 430 -3.92 -8.73 23.31
C TYR A 430 -4.48 -10.04 22.78
N ILE A 431 -4.09 -10.37 21.55
CA ILE A 431 -4.35 -11.67 20.92
C ILE A 431 -3.13 -12.55 21.19
N VAL A 432 -3.32 -13.62 21.96
CA VAL A 432 -2.22 -14.47 22.46
C VAL A 432 -2.34 -15.90 22.00
N GLU A 433 -1.21 -16.55 21.77
CA GLU A 433 -1.13 -17.96 21.37
C GLU A 433 -1.35 -18.88 22.57
N GLY A 434 -2.47 -19.61 22.57
CA GLY A 434 -2.76 -20.65 23.54
C GLY A 434 -3.23 -20.15 24.91
N ASP A 435 -3.78 -21.09 25.68
CA ASP A 435 -4.27 -20.82 27.04
C ASP A 435 -3.13 -20.60 28.05
N SER A 436 -1.90 -21.08 27.76
CA SER A 436 -0.72 -20.91 28.61
C SER A 436 -0.22 -19.46 28.61
N ALA A 437 0.13 -18.90 27.44
CA ALA A 437 0.48 -17.49 27.32
C ALA A 437 -0.69 -16.59 27.75
N GLY A 438 -1.93 -17.01 27.45
CA GLY A 438 -3.14 -16.33 27.94
C GLY A 438 -3.25 -16.27 29.46
N GLY A 439 -2.84 -17.31 30.19
CA GLY A 439 -2.80 -17.31 31.64
C GLY A 439 -1.79 -16.32 32.23
N SER A 440 -0.57 -16.31 31.69
CA SER A 440 0.49 -15.36 32.08
C SER A 440 0.08 -13.92 31.77
N ALA A 441 -0.38 -13.65 30.55
CA ALA A 441 -0.84 -12.33 30.12
C ALA A 441 -2.04 -11.84 30.94
N LYS A 442 -3.00 -12.73 31.27
CA LYS A 442 -4.14 -12.39 32.14
C LYS A 442 -3.73 -11.99 33.55
N SER A 443 -2.64 -12.58 34.05
CA SER A 443 -2.09 -12.29 35.38
C SER A 443 -1.25 -11.00 35.38
N ALA A 444 -0.50 -10.76 34.31
CA ALA A 444 0.38 -9.60 34.14
C ALA A 444 -0.37 -8.29 33.85
N ARG A 445 -1.48 -8.35 33.11
CA ARG A 445 -2.14 -7.18 32.53
C ARG A 445 -2.63 -6.14 33.56
N SER A 446 -2.77 -4.92 33.08
CA SER A 446 -3.65 -3.93 33.70
C SER A 446 -5.11 -4.30 33.44
N ARG A 447 -5.84 -4.77 34.46
CA ARG A 447 -7.28 -5.10 34.32
C ARG A 447 -8.14 -3.90 33.95
N ALA A 448 -7.65 -2.68 34.21
CA ALA A 448 -8.36 -1.45 33.88
C ALA A 448 -8.49 -1.28 32.37
N THR A 449 -7.38 -1.46 31.64
CA THR A 449 -7.25 -1.03 30.24
C THR A 449 -6.93 -2.14 29.25
N GLN A 450 -6.52 -3.33 29.71
CA GLN A 450 -6.03 -4.39 28.82
C GLN A 450 -6.91 -5.64 28.86
N ALA A 451 -7.45 -6.02 27.71
CA ALA A 451 -8.19 -7.25 27.47
C ALA A 451 -7.27 -8.34 26.88
N ILE A 452 -7.53 -9.62 27.19
CA ILE A 452 -6.77 -10.76 26.67
C ILE A 452 -7.72 -11.73 25.98
N LEU A 453 -7.43 -12.04 24.71
CA LEU A 453 -8.13 -13.04 23.93
C LEU A 453 -7.16 -14.17 23.53
N PRO A 454 -7.19 -15.32 24.23
CA PRO A 454 -6.37 -16.46 23.86
C PRO A 454 -6.95 -17.15 22.61
N LEU A 455 -6.06 -17.51 21.70
CA LEU A 455 -6.38 -18.31 20.51
C LEU A 455 -5.99 -19.76 20.71
N ARG A 456 -6.81 -20.70 20.24
CA ARG A 456 -6.52 -22.13 20.34
C ARG A 456 -6.05 -22.67 18.99
N GLY A 457 -4.78 -23.02 18.93
CA GLY A 457 -4.15 -23.56 17.73
C GLY A 457 -4.03 -22.52 16.61
N LYS A 458 -3.69 -23.01 15.41
CA LYS A 458 -3.53 -22.16 14.23
C LYS A 458 -4.88 -21.67 13.72
N ILE A 459 -4.93 -20.40 13.36
CA ILE A 459 -6.12 -19.76 12.81
C ILE A 459 -6.44 -20.37 11.44
N LEU A 460 -7.71 -20.42 11.09
CA LEU A 460 -8.12 -20.79 9.74
C LEU A 460 -7.51 -19.80 8.74
N ASN A 461 -6.78 -20.32 7.76
CA ASN A 461 -6.33 -19.51 6.63
C ASN A 461 -7.54 -19.07 5.82
N VAL A 462 -7.86 -17.78 5.93
CA VAL A 462 -9.04 -17.18 5.30
C VAL A 462 -8.90 -16.97 3.80
N GLU A 463 -7.67 -16.92 3.28
CA GLU A 463 -7.41 -16.78 1.84
C GLU A 463 -7.95 -17.98 1.04
N LYS A 464 -7.97 -19.16 1.68
CA LYS A 464 -8.40 -20.45 1.08
C LYS A 464 -9.81 -20.85 1.48
N ALA A 465 -10.50 -20.03 2.27
CA ALA A 465 -11.76 -20.42 2.89
C ALA A 465 -12.92 -19.61 2.34
N ARG A 466 -14.05 -20.28 2.14
CA ARG A 466 -15.33 -19.63 1.82
C ARG A 466 -15.89 -18.89 3.02
N LEU A 467 -16.70 -17.87 2.75
CA LEU A 467 -17.34 -17.04 3.78
C LEU A 467 -18.11 -17.88 4.82
N ASP A 468 -18.89 -18.87 4.43
CA ASP A 468 -19.64 -19.73 5.34
C ASP A 468 -18.75 -20.49 6.33
N ARG A 469 -17.59 -20.98 5.87
CA ARG A 469 -16.60 -21.65 6.72
C ARG A 469 -15.90 -20.67 7.66
N ILE A 470 -15.62 -19.45 7.18
CA ILE A 470 -15.02 -18.36 7.97
C ILE A 470 -15.96 -17.95 9.10
N TYR A 471 -17.23 -17.64 8.79
CA TYR A 471 -18.25 -17.38 9.79
C TYR A 471 -18.52 -18.61 10.68
N GLY A 472 -18.31 -19.82 10.18
CA GLY A 472 -18.41 -21.06 10.95
C GLY A 472 -17.34 -21.19 12.03
N ASN A 473 -16.15 -20.59 11.83
CA ASN A 473 -15.00 -20.76 12.71
C ASN A 473 -15.16 -20.05 14.06
N ALA A 474 -14.91 -20.78 15.16
CA ALA A 474 -15.10 -20.28 16.51
C ALA A 474 -14.10 -19.17 16.91
N GLU A 475 -12.85 -19.26 16.45
CA GLU A 475 -11.79 -18.29 16.74
C GLU A 475 -12.08 -16.96 16.03
N ILE A 476 -12.46 -17.02 14.75
CA ILE A 476 -12.85 -15.84 13.97
C ILE A 476 -14.11 -15.18 14.56
N LYS A 477 -15.14 -15.96 14.90
CA LYS A 477 -16.32 -15.45 15.59
C LYS A 477 -15.98 -14.74 16.91
N ALA A 478 -15.06 -15.31 17.69
CA ALA A 478 -14.62 -14.71 18.94
C ALA A 478 -13.93 -13.36 18.69
N MET A 479 -13.06 -13.25 17.69
CA MET A 479 -12.40 -12.00 17.33
C MET A 479 -13.39 -10.92 16.86
N ILE A 480 -14.30 -11.27 15.93
CA ILE A 480 -15.32 -10.34 15.43
C ILE A 480 -16.18 -9.81 16.58
N THR A 481 -16.60 -10.69 17.48
CA THR A 481 -17.40 -10.33 18.65
C THR A 481 -16.60 -9.49 19.65
N ALA A 482 -15.31 -9.80 19.84
CA ALA A 482 -14.45 -9.05 20.74
C ALA A 482 -14.24 -7.62 20.22
N PHE A 483 -13.86 -7.45 18.96
CA PHE A 483 -13.61 -6.12 18.37
C PHE A 483 -14.87 -5.26 18.28
N GLY A 484 -16.03 -5.87 18.04
CA GLY A 484 -17.34 -5.20 18.03
C GLY A 484 -17.65 -4.46 16.73
N THR A 485 -16.73 -4.42 15.77
CA THR A 485 -16.86 -3.68 14.51
C THR A 485 -17.72 -4.39 13.47
N GLY A 486 -17.91 -5.71 13.56
CA GLY A 486 -18.44 -6.49 12.43
C GLY A 486 -17.37 -6.74 11.36
N ILE A 487 -17.77 -7.24 10.18
CA ILE A 487 -16.89 -7.50 9.01
C ILE A 487 -17.62 -7.21 7.71
N HIS A 488 -16.87 -6.91 6.64
CA HIS A 488 -17.38 -6.56 5.31
C HIS A 488 -18.49 -5.49 5.37
N ASP A 489 -19.69 -5.77 4.86
CA ASP A 489 -20.77 -4.79 4.70
C ASP A 489 -21.34 -4.29 6.04
N ASP A 490 -21.19 -5.08 7.10
CA ASP A 490 -21.61 -4.70 8.46
C ASP A 490 -20.45 -4.10 9.27
N PHE A 491 -19.28 -3.91 8.65
CA PHE A 491 -18.13 -3.30 9.32
C PHE A 491 -18.40 -1.83 9.64
N ASP A 492 -18.24 -1.49 10.90
CA ASP A 492 -18.40 -0.14 11.43
C ASP A 492 -17.31 0.14 12.45
N ILE A 493 -16.32 0.94 12.04
CA ILE A 493 -15.18 1.32 12.88
C ILE A 493 -15.61 2.08 14.13
N SER A 494 -16.75 2.79 14.11
CA SER A 494 -17.22 3.56 15.27
C SER A 494 -17.61 2.66 16.45
N LYS A 495 -17.84 1.37 16.20
CA LYS A 495 -18.15 0.36 17.22
C LYS A 495 -16.91 -0.36 17.76
N LEU A 496 -15.72 0.05 17.34
CA LEU A 496 -14.47 -0.52 17.82
C LEU A 496 -14.38 -0.41 19.35
N ARG A 497 -14.14 -1.55 20.00
CA ARG A 497 -14.09 -1.63 21.47
C ARG A 497 -12.69 -1.38 22.06
N TYR A 498 -11.65 -1.52 21.25
CA TYR A 498 -10.26 -1.41 21.68
C TYR A 498 -9.47 -0.61 20.64
N ASP A 499 -8.89 0.51 21.05
CA ASP A 499 -8.09 1.37 20.16
C ASP A 499 -6.80 0.69 19.69
N LYS A 500 -6.27 -0.28 20.47
CA LYS A 500 -5.12 -1.08 20.05
C LYS A 500 -5.43 -2.57 20.07
N ILE A 501 -5.21 -3.21 18.92
CA ILE A 501 -5.24 -4.64 18.73
C ILE A 501 -3.79 -5.10 18.62
N ILE A 502 -3.29 -5.77 19.66
CA ILE A 502 -1.91 -6.18 19.80
C ILE A 502 -1.82 -7.69 19.58
N ILE A 503 -1.18 -8.11 18.50
CA ILE A 503 -0.87 -9.52 18.24
C ILE A 503 0.41 -9.84 19.01
N MET A 504 0.30 -10.71 20.01
CA MET A 504 1.40 -11.10 20.89
C MET A 504 1.59 -12.61 20.79
N THR A 505 2.44 -13.00 19.85
CA THR A 505 2.82 -14.39 19.54
C THR A 505 4.25 -14.68 19.97
N ASP A 506 4.60 -15.95 20.06
CA ASP A 506 5.96 -16.37 20.40
C ASP A 506 6.96 -15.96 19.29
N ALA A 507 8.23 -15.79 19.67
CA ALA A 507 9.32 -15.38 18.79
C ALA A 507 9.95 -16.59 18.06
N ASP A 508 9.08 -17.49 17.56
CA ASP A 508 9.44 -18.72 16.87
C ASP A 508 8.71 -18.83 15.52
N VAL A 509 8.92 -19.97 14.82
CA VAL A 509 8.33 -20.23 13.50
C VAL A 509 6.80 -20.35 13.55
N ASP A 510 6.23 -20.83 14.67
CA ASP A 510 4.79 -21.03 14.82
C ASP A 510 4.09 -19.71 15.14
N GLY A 511 4.68 -18.87 16.00
CA GLY A 511 4.22 -17.52 16.29
C GLY A 511 4.25 -16.63 15.05
N ALA A 512 5.33 -16.68 14.26
CA ALA A 512 5.40 -15.96 12.98
C ALA A 512 4.29 -16.41 11.99
N HIS A 513 3.96 -17.69 11.97
CA HIS A 513 2.88 -18.21 11.15
C HIS A 513 1.49 -17.73 11.65
N ILE A 514 1.25 -17.70 12.96
CA ILE A 514 0.00 -17.18 13.53
C ILE A 514 -0.15 -15.67 13.25
N ALA A 515 0.93 -14.90 13.42
CA ALA A 515 0.95 -13.49 13.08
C ALA A 515 0.59 -13.28 11.60
N THR A 516 1.17 -14.08 10.70
CA THR A 516 0.84 -14.03 9.25
C THR A 516 -0.64 -14.32 8.98
N LEU A 517 -1.22 -15.35 9.63
CA LEU A 517 -2.65 -15.68 9.51
C LEU A 517 -3.55 -14.56 10.04
N MET A 518 -3.18 -13.94 11.17
CA MET A 518 -3.89 -12.80 11.75
C MET A 518 -3.87 -11.58 10.83
N LEU A 519 -2.69 -11.23 10.29
CA LEU A 519 -2.54 -10.12 9.37
C LEU A 519 -3.35 -10.35 8.09
N THR A 520 -3.35 -11.58 7.59
CA THR A 520 -4.19 -11.97 6.43
C THR A 520 -5.67 -11.76 6.73
N PHE A 521 -6.15 -12.19 7.91
CA PHE A 521 -7.53 -11.98 8.31
C PHE A 521 -7.90 -10.50 8.44
N LEU A 522 -7.10 -9.71 9.15
CA LEU A 522 -7.36 -8.28 9.34
C LEU A 522 -7.33 -7.54 8.00
N TYR A 523 -6.36 -7.83 7.14
CA TYR A 523 -6.24 -7.21 5.82
C TYR A 523 -7.45 -7.52 4.92
N ARG A 524 -7.90 -8.78 4.87
CA ARG A 524 -9.02 -9.20 4.00
C ARG A 524 -10.40 -8.78 4.51
N PHE A 525 -10.62 -8.75 5.82
CA PHE A 525 -11.97 -8.60 6.40
C PHE A 525 -12.18 -7.29 7.17
N MET A 526 -11.10 -6.63 7.59
CA MET A 526 -11.13 -5.42 8.42
C MET A 526 -9.98 -4.44 8.07
N PRO A 527 -9.74 -4.11 6.78
CA PRO A 527 -8.58 -3.32 6.37
C PRO A 527 -8.51 -1.95 7.04
N GLU A 528 -9.67 -1.35 7.35
CA GLU A 528 -9.77 -0.06 8.05
C GLU A 528 -9.09 -0.05 9.43
N LEU A 529 -9.02 -1.19 10.12
CA LEU A 529 -8.27 -1.29 11.39
C LEU A 529 -6.77 -1.07 11.18
N ILE A 530 -6.24 -1.54 10.04
CA ILE A 530 -4.83 -1.35 9.68
C ILE A 530 -4.62 0.07 9.17
N LYS A 531 -5.51 0.59 8.32
CA LYS A 531 -5.41 1.96 7.77
C LYS A 531 -5.41 3.04 8.84
N GLN A 532 -6.31 2.94 9.82
CA GLN A 532 -6.36 3.86 10.97
C GLN A 532 -5.28 3.52 12.02
N GLY A 533 -4.54 2.44 11.79
CA GLY A 533 -3.35 2.04 12.52
C GLY A 533 -3.64 1.63 13.95
N HIS A 534 -4.70 0.85 14.14
CA HIS A 534 -5.08 0.21 15.40
C HIS A 534 -4.40 -1.16 15.59
N VAL A 535 -3.70 -1.70 14.58
CA VAL A 535 -3.10 -3.04 14.61
C VAL A 535 -1.60 -2.96 14.90
N TYR A 536 -1.15 -3.76 15.87
CA TYR A 536 0.22 -3.79 16.34
C TYR A 536 0.72 -5.23 16.52
N LEU A 537 2.02 -5.44 16.35
CA LEU A 537 2.72 -6.65 16.78
C LEU A 537 3.53 -6.31 18.03
N ALA A 538 3.40 -7.12 19.08
CA ALA A 538 4.25 -7.02 20.25
C ALA A 538 5.66 -7.53 19.90
N LYS A 539 6.70 -6.82 20.38
CA LYS A 539 8.09 -7.24 20.23
C LYS A 539 8.66 -7.63 21.59
N PRO A 540 8.56 -8.90 22.00
CA PRO A 540 9.18 -9.37 23.24
C PRO A 540 10.71 -9.37 23.13
N PRO A 541 11.45 -9.31 24.25
CA PRO A 541 12.91 -9.40 24.24
C PRO A 541 13.38 -10.80 23.85
N LEU A 542 14.49 -10.88 23.12
CA LEU A 542 15.12 -12.15 22.72
C LEU A 542 16.02 -12.71 23.83
N PHE A 543 16.67 -11.82 24.59
CA PHE A 543 17.62 -12.21 25.63
C PHE A 543 17.34 -11.49 26.95
N LYS A 544 17.60 -12.21 28.04
CA LYS A 544 17.74 -11.69 29.39
C LYS A 544 19.18 -11.91 29.84
N VAL A 545 19.84 -10.84 30.25
CA VAL A 545 21.20 -10.87 30.80
C VAL A 545 21.12 -10.54 32.28
N GLU A 546 21.64 -11.41 33.14
CA GLU A 546 21.72 -11.17 34.58
C GLU A 546 23.17 -11.14 35.04
N LYS A 547 23.53 -10.06 35.77
CA LYS A 547 24.85 -9.89 36.40
C LYS A 547 24.68 -9.17 37.73
N ASN A 548 25.25 -9.71 38.82
CA ASN A 548 25.21 -9.09 40.15
C ASN A 548 23.79 -8.67 40.60
N LYS A 549 22.77 -9.51 40.33
CA LYS A 549 21.34 -9.26 40.59
C LYS A 549 20.69 -8.11 39.80
N LYS A 550 21.41 -7.49 38.86
CA LYS A 550 20.82 -6.59 37.87
C LYS A 550 20.45 -7.38 36.61
N ILE A 551 19.32 -7.01 36.02
CA ILE A 551 18.75 -7.65 34.83
C ILE A 551 18.71 -6.63 33.70
N TRP A 552 19.13 -7.05 32.52
CA TRP A 552 19.01 -6.31 31.27
C TRP A 552 18.28 -7.18 30.24
N TYR A 553 17.54 -6.53 29.35
CA TYR A 553 16.83 -7.19 28.25
C TYR A 553 17.38 -6.69 26.92
N ALA A 554 17.56 -7.60 25.96
CA ALA A 554 18.00 -7.28 24.61
C ALA A 554 17.01 -7.81 23.58
N TYR A 555 16.71 -7.01 22.55
CA TYR A 555 15.73 -7.32 21.51
C TYR A 555 16.37 -7.77 20.18
N ASN A 556 17.70 -7.70 20.07
CA ASN A 556 18.49 -8.17 18.95
C ASN A 556 19.93 -8.47 19.41
N ASP A 557 20.72 -9.11 18.55
CA ASP A 557 22.11 -9.47 18.85
C ASP A 557 23.01 -8.24 19.07
N ASP A 558 22.79 -7.15 18.33
CA ASP A 558 23.58 -5.90 18.47
C ASP A 558 23.38 -5.25 19.85
N GLU A 559 22.15 -5.25 20.36
CA GLU A 559 21.82 -4.77 21.71
C GLU A 559 22.43 -5.67 22.77
N LEU A 560 22.39 -6.98 22.57
CA LEU A 560 23.05 -7.93 23.46
C LEU A 560 24.55 -7.63 23.53
N ASP A 561 25.18 -7.41 22.39
CA ASP A 561 26.61 -7.09 22.31
C ASP A 561 26.96 -5.76 22.97
N LYS A 562 26.12 -4.72 22.80
CA LYS A 562 26.26 -3.44 23.51
C LYS A 562 26.16 -3.62 25.02
N ILE A 563 25.14 -4.33 25.50
CA ILE A 563 24.95 -4.63 26.92
C ILE A 563 26.19 -5.38 27.46
N LEU A 564 26.66 -6.39 26.75
CA LEU A 564 27.83 -7.18 27.13
C LEU A 564 29.14 -6.36 27.11
N ALA A 565 29.27 -5.38 26.21
CA ALA A 565 30.39 -4.46 26.18
C ALA A 565 30.38 -3.51 27.41
N GLU A 566 29.20 -3.03 27.82
CA GLU A 566 29.05 -2.15 28.98
C GLU A 566 29.27 -2.87 30.32
N ILE A 567 28.66 -4.05 30.49
CA ILE A 567 28.75 -4.79 31.75
C ILE A 567 30.02 -5.65 31.84
N GLY A 568 30.76 -5.81 30.73
CA GLY A 568 31.94 -6.65 30.60
C GLY A 568 31.61 -8.11 30.26
N ARG A 569 32.33 -8.68 29.28
CA ARG A 569 32.23 -10.09 28.85
C ARG A 569 33.02 -11.01 29.80
N ASP A 570 32.50 -11.25 31.00
CA ASP A 570 33.06 -12.24 31.93
C ASP A 570 32.13 -13.45 32.10
N GLY A 571 32.67 -14.57 32.61
CA GLY A 571 31.91 -15.80 32.83
C GLY A 571 30.84 -15.71 33.94
N SER A 572 30.61 -14.52 34.50
CA SER A 572 29.60 -14.26 35.54
C SER A 572 28.23 -13.86 34.96
N ASN A 573 28.19 -13.52 33.66
CA ASN A 573 26.96 -13.14 32.97
C ASN A 573 26.09 -14.38 32.72
N LYS A 574 24.90 -14.41 33.30
CA LYS A 574 23.88 -15.42 32.96
C LYS A 574 23.03 -14.89 31.82
N ILE A 575 23.19 -15.44 30.63
CA ILE A 575 22.39 -15.09 29.45
C ILE A 575 21.33 -16.18 29.26
N GLN A 576 20.06 -15.78 29.32
CA GLN A 576 18.92 -16.61 28.97
C GLN A 576 18.35 -16.11 27.65
N ARG A 577 18.17 -17.00 26.68
CA ARG A 577 17.43 -16.71 25.44
C ARG A 577 15.99 -17.17 25.64
N TYR A 578 15.03 -16.28 25.39
CA TYR A 578 13.62 -16.64 25.41
C TYR A 578 13.25 -17.35 24.11
N LYS A 579 12.52 -18.47 24.21
CA LYS A 579 11.95 -19.16 23.04
C LYS A 579 10.46 -18.91 22.86
N GLY A 580 9.74 -18.70 23.97
CA GLY A 580 8.31 -18.40 23.95
C GLY A 580 7.90 -17.54 25.13
N LEU A 581 6.75 -16.88 25.01
CA LEU A 581 6.19 -15.98 26.02
C LEU A 581 5.84 -16.72 27.31
N GLY A 582 5.58 -18.03 27.24
CA GLY A 582 5.31 -18.88 28.40
C GLY A 582 6.51 -19.10 29.32
N GLU A 583 7.73 -18.80 28.89
CA GLU A 583 8.95 -18.87 29.72
C GLU A 583 9.13 -17.64 30.62
N MET A 584 8.35 -16.58 30.37
CA MET A 584 8.34 -15.36 31.17
C MET A 584 7.30 -15.48 32.28
N ASP A 585 7.69 -15.11 33.49
CA ASP A 585 6.72 -14.89 34.55
C ASP A 585 5.88 -13.62 34.28
N ALA A 586 4.79 -13.44 35.03
CA ALA A 586 3.87 -12.34 34.81
C ALA A 586 4.51 -10.94 35.00
N GLU A 587 5.49 -10.82 35.87
CA GLU A 587 6.18 -9.56 36.14
C GLU A 587 7.11 -9.21 34.97
N GLN A 588 7.90 -10.18 34.50
CA GLN A 588 8.75 -10.02 33.32
C GLN A 588 7.94 -9.69 32.07
N LEU A 589 6.81 -10.37 31.85
CA LEU A 589 5.95 -10.11 30.70
C LEU A 589 5.36 -8.70 30.74
N TRP A 590 4.96 -8.23 31.94
CA TRP A 590 4.52 -6.86 32.14
C TRP A 590 5.62 -5.86 31.80
N GLU A 591 6.78 -5.95 32.46
CA GLU A 591 7.84 -4.95 32.37
C GLU A 591 8.44 -4.79 30.97
N THR A 592 8.41 -5.87 30.18
CA THR A 592 9.08 -5.91 28.87
C THR A 592 8.12 -5.68 27.71
N THR A 593 6.92 -6.26 27.77
CA THR A 593 6.08 -6.42 26.56
C THR A 593 4.70 -5.79 26.72
N MET A 594 4.16 -5.67 27.94
CA MET A 594 2.79 -5.17 28.16
C MET A 594 2.69 -3.77 28.77
N ASP A 595 3.71 -3.31 29.51
CA ASP A 595 3.74 -2.00 30.14
C ASP A 595 3.80 -0.88 29.08
N PRO A 596 2.77 -0.02 28.96
CA PRO A 596 2.76 1.07 27.99
C PRO A 596 3.94 2.04 28.11
N ALA A 597 4.60 2.14 29.27
CA ALA A 597 5.73 3.04 29.49
C ALA A 597 7.06 2.49 28.96
N ARG A 598 7.18 1.17 28.75
CA ARG A 598 8.46 0.49 28.42
C ARG A 598 8.43 -0.34 27.16
N ARG A 599 7.26 -0.87 26.79
CA ARG A 599 7.12 -1.83 25.70
C ARG A 599 7.45 -1.21 24.33
N ILE A 600 7.81 -2.09 23.40
CA ILE A 600 7.99 -1.75 21.99
C ILE A 600 6.91 -2.47 21.19
N LEU A 601 6.11 -1.70 20.45
CA LEU A 601 5.10 -2.22 19.52
C LEU A 601 5.48 -1.85 18.09
N LEU A 602 5.40 -2.83 17.19
CA LEU A 602 5.51 -2.60 15.76
C LEU A 602 4.12 -2.29 15.22
N ARG A 603 3.89 -1.05 14.77
CA ARG A 603 2.62 -0.66 14.17
C ARG A 603 2.53 -1.22 12.75
N VAL A 604 1.46 -1.94 12.46
CA VAL A 604 1.21 -2.45 11.10
C VAL A 604 0.66 -1.29 10.27
N MET A 605 1.35 -0.99 9.18
CA MET A 605 0.97 0.06 8.23
C MET A 605 0.63 -0.59 6.89
N MET A 606 -0.32 0.01 6.18
CA MET A 606 -0.70 -0.42 4.84
C MET A 606 -0.49 0.76 3.88
N ASP A 607 0.31 0.55 2.85
CA ASP A 607 0.39 1.49 1.74
C ASP A 607 -0.71 1.15 0.72
N GLU A 608 -1.70 2.02 0.62
CA GLU A 608 -2.86 1.82 -0.25
C GLU A 608 -2.47 1.87 -1.73
N GLU A 609 -1.42 2.61 -2.08
CA GLU A 609 -0.90 2.71 -3.44
C GLU A 609 -0.30 1.38 -3.91
N ALA A 610 0.25 0.58 -2.99
CA ALA A 610 0.81 -0.74 -3.23
C ALA A 610 -0.20 -1.89 -3.00
N SER A 611 -1.49 -1.58 -2.88
CA SER A 611 -2.54 -2.57 -2.58
C SER A 611 -2.53 -3.78 -3.53
N SER A 612 -2.27 -3.58 -4.82
CA SER A 612 -2.23 -4.64 -5.83
C SER A 612 -1.16 -5.70 -5.54
N GLU A 613 -0.01 -5.27 -5.02
CA GLU A 613 1.15 -6.11 -4.76
C GLU A 613 1.12 -6.69 -3.35
N VAL A 614 0.56 -5.96 -2.38
CA VAL A 614 0.21 -6.52 -1.06
C VAL A 614 -0.80 -7.67 -1.24
N ASP A 615 -1.84 -7.47 -2.06
CA ASP A 615 -2.81 -8.50 -2.39
C ASP A 615 -2.16 -9.73 -3.03
N LEU A 616 -1.29 -9.51 -4.01
CA LEU A 616 -0.54 -10.58 -4.67
C LEU A 616 0.37 -11.32 -3.71
N THR A 617 1.00 -10.61 -2.77
CA THR A 617 1.85 -11.19 -1.73
C THR A 617 1.04 -12.10 -0.82
N PHE A 618 -0.11 -11.64 -0.31
CA PHE A 618 -1.01 -12.48 0.48
C PHE A 618 -1.50 -13.68 -0.31
N THR A 619 -1.93 -13.51 -1.56
CA THR A 619 -2.38 -14.64 -2.39
C THR A 619 -1.24 -15.62 -2.69
N THR A 620 -0.01 -15.15 -2.90
CA THR A 620 1.15 -16.02 -3.16
C THR A 620 1.55 -16.81 -1.93
N LEU A 621 1.63 -16.15 -0.78
CA LEU A 621 2.02 -16.80 0.47
C LEU A 621 0.90 -17.66 1.05
N MET A 622 -0.34 -17.18 1.02
CA MET A 622 -1.47 -17.80 1.73
C MET A 622 -2.43 -18.54 0.81
N GLY A 623 -2.33 -18.41 -0.52
CA GLY A 623 -3.22 -19.05 -1.49
C GLY A 623 -2.91 -20.53 -1.79
N ASP A 624 -3.65 -21.10 -2.73
CA ASP A 624 -3.63 -22.54 -3.02
C ASP A 624 -2.49 -23.00 -3.91
N LYS A 625 -1.93 -22.13 -4.74
CA LYS A 625 -0.81 -22.49 -5.61
C LYS A 625 0.50 -22.62 -4.85
N VAL A 626 1.22 -23.71 -5.11
CA VAL A 626 2.51 -24.02 -4.48
C VAL A 626 3.67 -23.39 -5.22
N GLU A 627 3.69 -23.42 -6.55
CA GLU A 627 4.85 -22.96 -7.34
C GLU A 627 5.20 -21.48 -7.14
N PRO A 628 4.26 -20.52 -7.24
CA PRO A 628 4.57 -19.11 -7.00
C PRO A 628 5.11 -18.85 -5.58
N ARG A 629 4.64 -19.63 -4.60
CA ARG A 629 5.15 -19.57 -3.23
C ARG A 629 6.58 -20.09 -3.15
N ARG A 630 6.88 -21.20 -3.84
CA ARG A 630 8.22 -21.77 -3.89
C ARG A 630 9.21 -20.80 -4.53
N GLU A 631 8.86 -20.21 -5.66
CA GLU A 631 9.66 -19.18 -6.33
C GLU A 631 9.92 -17.97 -5.42
N PHE A 632 8.89 -17.51 -4.69
CA PHE A 632 9.03 -16.43 -3.71
C PHE A 632 10.03 -16.79 -2.60
N ILE A 633 9.95 -18.01 -2.05
CA ILE A 633 10.87 -18.49 -1.01
C ILE A 633 12.29 -18.63 -1.55
N GLU A 634 12.47 -19.21 -2.75
CA GLU A 634 13.77 -19.39 -3.39
C GLU A 634 14.45 -18.04 -3.67
N ALA A 635 13.70 -17.04 -4.13
CA ALA A 635 14.21 -15.69 -4.40
C ALA A 635 14.70 -14.96 -3.13
N ARG A 636 14.07 -15.22 -1.97
CA ARG A 636 14.36 -14.56 -0.68
C ARG A 636 15.09 -15.44 0.33
N ALA A 637 15.54 -16.63 -0.09
CA ALA A 637 16.16 -17.61 0.81
C ALA A 637 17.44 -17.07 1.49
N LYS A 638 18.17 -16.19 0.81
CA LYS A 638 19.41 -15.58 1.34
C LYS A 638 19.15 -14.52 2.43
N ASP A 639 17.93 -14.02 2.53
CA ASP A 639 17.56 -12.96 3.48
C ASP A 639 17.24 -13.52 4.87
N VAL A 640 17.10 -14.85 4.98
CA VAL A 640 16.70 -15.53 6.21
C VAL A 640 17.89 -15.63 7.17
N LYS A 641 17.83 -14.86 8.26
CA LYS A 641 18.86 -14.87 9.31
C LYS A 641 18.63 -15.93 10.40
N ASN A 642 17.38 -16.34 10.61
CA ASN A 642 16.97 -17.26 11.69
C ASN A 642 16.14 -18.42 11.10
N LEU A 643 16.79 -19.55 10.87
CA LEU A 643 16.12 -20.84 10.62
C LEU A 643 16.26 -21.69 11.88
N ASP A 644 15.13 -22.17 12.42
CA ASP A 644 15.16 -23.37 13.27
C ASP A 644 15.47 -24.55 12.34
N ILE A 645 16.73 -25.00 12.36
CA ILE A 645 17.19 -26.22 11.68
C ILE A 645 17.04 -27.41 12.63
#